data_AF-A0A945AV85-F1
#
_entry.id   AF-A0A945AV85-F1
#
_cell.length_a   1.000
_cell.length_b   1.000
_cell.length_c   1.000
_cell.angle_alpha   90.00
_cell.angle_beta   90.00
_cell.angle_gamma   90.00
#
_symmetry.space_group_name_H-M   'P 1'
#
loop_
_entity.id
_entity.type
_entity.pdbx_description
1 polymer ?
#
loop_
_entity_poly.entity_id
_entity_poly.type
_entity_poly.pdbx_seq_one_letter_code
_entity_poly.pdbx_strand_id
1 'polypeptide(L)'
;MPNSFQSAAEKPNSFALLLGYLNFSAGAIDASAWRAINDIYAQFEPCAAHGEIVEQATTVEKVAGALREALNHLHQTDPAFRNVDQAKGVVRIVFEQVLPAYREFHRDLLEHQAVGAIERPFFLMAIFQAVLATGGPWEGEDDNVVKKVLYKINDYMGWRPVAVLENGQLSEPYRHERVRPLPIYIRGVGAAHGHFSRLVDQAVQILEEAPKELLGQADFDLDLLSELAIDPRAFDFLHPAASRPNYLFGLWDPACIDDEGYYRRLVIQQATLEGILSWSAESHPGVPVEQLQQESAAVLAGVMLMASGLSGRGPGAMQSGMSLTDLLPRIAAYRDNFYRWLITRLPDEHRLRLEAEAQSLQQPFGGVRRHINMLLADRRARQVGSVTLASVLARLGRIDAAERLVGLVPAASARMLARITSRIVIAQGMCRRGDKNSLQKAVEILSEAKNLLMRGIHCGALVDPWNILGFAGQFPLHEPGGEALPDSRVDDLIGSVGNLLECACLTWQRSCLESNENIAKKASGLVEELASWWDQYATTSVGGIPHLSGIEMVQSAREVVTVLEERRTTAPLPLPPTFWRDAVADFSSARTHAAAADALLQEKDFDAAMGLLVHWITLLEGDEIDHSGNSWLVAAHRWLRSALTDLSASGC
;
A
#
# COMPACT_ATOMS: atom_id res chain seq x y z
N MET A 1 -4.58 42.97 -53.80
CA MET A 1 -4.21 43.39 -52.44
C MET A 1 -4.00 42.11 -51.63
N PRO A 2 -2.79 41.81 -51.16
CA PRO A 2 -2.51 40.57 -50.46
C PRO A 2 -2.95 40.67 -49.00
N ASN A 3 -3.60 39.60 -48.55
CA ASN A 3 -4.06 39.38 -47.18
C ASN A 3 -2.90 39.50 -46.19
N SER A 4 -3.08 40.37 -45.20
CA SER A 4 -2.24 40.46 -44.01
C SER A 4 -2.36 39.17 -43.20
N PHE A 5 -1.31 38.37 -43.20
CA PHE A 5 -1.08 37.37 -42.15
C PHE A 5 -1.07 38.11 -40.80
N GLN A 6 -2.04 37.82 -39.95
CA GLN A 6 -1.94 38.13 -38.53
C GLN A 6 -0.69 37.42 -38.00
N SER A 7 0.27 38.22 -37.53
CA SER A 7 1.45 37.71 -36.83
C SER A 7 1.01 36.85 -35.66
N ALA A 8 1.53 35.63 -35.58
CA ALA A 8 1.43 34.79 -34.39
C ALA A 8 1.88 35.62 -33.18
N ALA A 9 0.98 35.87 -32.24
CA ALA A 9 1.32 36.48 -30.97
C ALA A 9 2.43 35.65 -30.32
N GLU A 10 3.57 36.27 -30.01
CA GLU A 10 4.67 35.63 -29.29
C GLU A 10 4.11 35.00 -28.01
N LYS A 11 4.11 33.66 -27.96
CA LYS A 11 3.72 32.96 -26.73
C LYS A 11 4.63 33.45 -25.60
N PRO A 12 4.08 33.82 -24.43
CA PRO A 12 4.90 34.21 -23.29
C PRO A 12 5.85 33.06 -22.94
N ASN A 13 7.10 33.41 -22.60
CA ASN A 13 8.11 32.42 -22.24
C ASN A 13 7.65 31.63 -21.00
N SER A 14 7.29 30.35 -21.16
CA SER A 14 6.77 29.49 -20.08
C SER A 14 7.74 29.42 -18.89
N PHE A 15 9.06 29.45 -19.13
CA PHE A 15 10.04 29.51 -18.04
C PHE A 15 9.91 30.80 -17.22
N ALA A 16 9.75 31.95 -17.88
CA ALA A 16 9.61 33.24 -17.19
C ALA A 16 8.31 33.32 -16.38
N LEU A 17 7.20 32.77 -16.91
CA LEU A 17 5.92 32.70 -16.19
C LEU A 17 6.04 31.85 -14.92
N LEU A 18 6.57 30.63 -15.04
CA LEU A 18 6.72 29.74 -13.90
C LEU A 18 7.71 30.31 -12.88
N LEU A 19 8.87 30.78 -13.30
CA LEU A 19 9.87 31.34 -12.38
C LEU A 19 9.38 32.64 -11.73
N GLY A 20 8.61 33.47 -12.44
CA GLY A 20 7.96 34.64 -11.87
C GLY A 20 6.96 34.24 -10.78
N TYR A 21 6.12 33.22 -11.04
CA TYR A 21 5.24 32.66 -10.01
C TYR A 21 6.02 32.16 -8.80
N LEU A 22 7.08 31.38 -9.00
CA LEU A 22 7.91 30.88 -7.90
C LEU A 22 8.58 32.00 -7.10
N ASN A 23 8.88 33.13 -7.74
CA ASN A 23 9.57 34.25 -7.09
C ASN A 23 8.65 35.19 -6.31
N PHE A 24 7.39 35.35 -6.73
CA PHE A 24 6.50 36.39 -6.20
C PHE A 24 5.22 35.87 -5.53
N SER A 25 4.86 34.60 -5.76
CA SER A 25 3.65 34.01 -5.19
C SER A 25 3.86 33.54 -3.75
N ALA A 26 2.78 33.54 -2.97
CA ALA A 26 2.68 32.89 -1.67
C ALA A 26 2.04 31.47 -1.77
N GLY A 27 1.93 30.92 -2.98
CA GLY A 27 1.39 29.58 -3.21
C GLY A 27 -0.10 29.52 -3.60
N ALA A 28 -0.72 30.65 -3.93
CA ALA A 28 -2.07 30.67 -4.51
C ALA A 28 -2.07 30.00 -5.89
N ILE A 29 -3.22 29.46 -6.32
CA ILE A 29 -3.33 28.86 -7.65
C ILE A 29 -3.26 29.93 -8.74
N ASP A 30 -2.38 29.73 -9.72
CA ASP A 30 -2.24 30.56 -10.91
C ASP A 30 -2.28 29.67 -12.15
N ALA A 31 -3.37 29.72 -12.90
CA ALA A 31 -3.57 28.85 -14.05
C ALA A 31 -2.49 29.05 -15.14
N SER A 32 -1.90 30.24 -15.26
CA SER A 32 -0.83 30.50 -16.23
C SER A 32 0.48 29.79 -15.85
N ALA A 33 0.83 29.79 -14.56
CA ALA A 33 2.00 29.07 -14.06
C ALA A 33 1.83 27.55 -14.17
N TRP A 34 0.62 27.04 -13.90
CA TRP A 34 0.30 25.61 -14.06
C TRP A 34 0.34 25.16 -15.53
N ARG A 35 -0.14 25.98 -16.48
CA ARG A 35 0.03 25.69 -17.92
C ARG A 35 1.50 25.77 -18.33
N ALA A 36 2.26 26.70 -17.76
CA ALA A 36 3.66 26.87 -18.08
C ALA A 36 4.51 25.64 -17.73
N ILE A 37 4.25 24.95 -16.61
CA ILE A 37 4.97 23.70 -16.31
C ILE A 37 4.63 22.57 -17.29
N ASN A 38 3.38 22.50 -17.77
CA ASN A 38 2.97 21.54 -18.80
C ASN A 38 3.73 21.82 -20.10
N ASP A 39 3.79 23.08 -20.52
CA ASP A 39 4.54 23.49 -21.72
C ASP A 39 6.03 23.15 -21.61
N ILE A 40 6.63 23.28 -20.42
CA ILE A 40 8.03 22.91 -20.17
C ILE A 40 8.21 21.39 -20.31
N TYR A 41 7.32 20.57 -19.74
CA TYR A 41 7.36 19.13 -19.93
C TYR A 41 7.19 18.73 -21.41
N ALA A 42 6.30 19.40 -22.14
CA ALA A 42 6.08 19.16 -23.56
C ALA A 42 7.31 19.44 -24.44
N GLN A 43 8.23 20.29 -24.00
CA GLN A 43 9.51 20.51 -24.71
C GLN A 43 10.46 19.31 -24.60
N PHE A 44 10.40 18.54 -23.50
CA PHE A 44 11.25 17.36 -23.28
C PHE A 44 10.60 16.05 -23.71
N GLU A 45 9.27 15.99 -23.65
CA GLU A 45 8.44 14.84 -24.01
C GLU A 45 7.43 15.24 -25.09
N PRO A 46 7.86 15.52 -26.32
CA PRO A 46 6.98 16.01 -27.37
C PRO A 46 5.94 14.96 -27.77
N CYS A 47 4.76 15.45 -28.13
CA CYS A 47 3.67 14.62 -28.63
C CYS A 47 4.03 13.99 -29.98
N ALA A 48 3.87 12.67 -30.10
CA ALA A 48 4.04 11.93 -31.35
C ALA A 48 2.83 12.12 -32.31
N ALA A 49 2.93 11.56 -33.52
CA ALA A 49 1.96 11.75 -34.60
C ALA A 49 0.51 11.35 -34.25
N HIS A 50 0.31 10.41 -33.32
CA HIS A 50 -1.02 9.93 -32.90
C HIS A 50 -1.47 10.45 -31.53
N GLY A 51 -0.85 11.52 -31.02
CA GLY A 51 -1.20 12.06 -29.70
C GLY A 51 -0.47 11.37 -28.53
N GLU A 52 0.42 10.41 -28.82
CA GLU A 52 1.12 9.64 -27.80
C GLU A 52 2.28 10.43 -27.21
N ILE A 53 2.41 10.38 -25.88
CA ILE A 53 3.51 11.00 -25.14
C ILE A 53 4.28 9.89 -24.44
N VAL A 54 5.56 9.76 -24.77
CA VAL A 54 6.45 8.79 -24.13
C VAL A 54 7.16 9.47 -22.97
N GLU A 55 6.76 9.11 -21.76
CA GLU A 55 7.35 9.63 -20.53
C GLU A 55 8.76 9.08 -20.30
N GLN A 56 9.67 9.93 -19.82
CA GLN A 56 11.06 9.55 -19.57
C GLN A 56 11.41 9.71 -18.09
N ALA A 57 12.11 8.71 -17.55
CA ALA A 57 12.58 8.73 -16.16
C ALA A 57 13.46 9.93 -15.81
N THR A 58 14.11 10.54 -16.81
CA THR A 58 15.07 11.66 -16.63
C THR A 58 14.48 13.05 -16.85
N THR A 59 13.18 13.15 -17.16
CA THR A 59 12.55 14.43 -17.50
C THR A 59 12.58 15.41 -16.32
N VAL A 60 12.37 14.93 -15.10
CA VAL A 60 12.38 15.76 -13.90
C VAL A 60 13.75 16.44 -13.68
N GLU A 61 14.86 15.73 -13.90
CA GLU A 61 16.20 16.30 -13.80
C GLU A 61 16.46 17.33 -14.90
N LYS A 62 15.98 17.07 -16.13
CA LYS A 62 16.08 18.02 -17.25
C LYS A 62 15.29 19.30 -16.98
N VAL A 63 14.06 19.18 -16.46
CA VAL A 63 13.23 20.32 -16.05
C VAL A 63 13.92 21.11 -14.93
N ALA A 64 14.47 20.43 -13.92
CA ALA A 64 15.21 21.07 -12.83
C ALA A 64 16.43 21.86 -13.35
N GLY A 65 17.22 21.26 -14.26
CA GLY A 65 18.35 21.91 -14.90
C GLY A 65 17.93 23.15 -15.70
N ALA A 66 16.92 23.01 -16.55
CA ALA A 66 16.41 24.09 -17.39
C ALA A 66 15.81 25.24 -16.58
N LEU A 67 15.14 24.96 -15.45
CA LEU A 67 14.64 26.01 -14.55
C LEU A 67 15.78 26.80 -13.90
N ARG A 68 16.85 26.12 -13.46
CA ARG A 68 18.03 26.79 -12.88
C ARG A 68 18.75 27.66 -13.93
N GLU A 69 18.93 27.15 -15.14
CA GLU A 69 19.54 27.88 -16.25
C GLU A 69 18.70 29.10 -16.65
N ALA A 70 17.39 28.92 -16.81
CA ALA A 70 16.48 29.99 -17.15
C ALA A 70 16.42 31.07 -16.05
N LEU A 71 16.45 30.69 -14.77
CA LEU A 71 16.50 31.64 -13.66
C LEU A 71 17.79 32.47 -13.66
N ASN A 72 18.93 31.84 -13.91
CA ASN A 72 20.22 32.54 -14.02
C ASN A 72 20.22 33.51 -15.21
N HIS A 73 19.63 33.12 -16.33
CA HIS A 73 19.50 33.99 -17.49
C HIS A 73 18.59 35.20 -17.19
N LEU A 74 17.40 34.97 -16.63
CA LEU A 74 16.45 36.04 -16.28
C LEU A 74 17.02 37.00 -15.25
N HIS A 75 17.78 36.51 -14.27
CA HIS A 75 18.48 37.37 -13.30
C HIS A 75 19.46 38.36 -13.96
N GLN A 76 20.05 37.98 -15.10
CA GLN A 76 21.00 38.83 -15.84
C GLN A 76 20.30 39.76 -16.83
N THR A 77 19.16 39.35 -17.39
CA THR A 77 18.53 40.04 -18.53
C THR A 77 17.28 40.83 -18.19
N ASP A 78 16.54 40.45 -17.14
CA ASP A 78 15.26 41.03 -16.78
C ASP A 78 15.31 41.74 -15.41
N PRO A 79 15.10 43.08 -15.36
CA PRO A 79 15.06 43.83 -14.12
C PRO A 79 14.05 43.32 -13.08
N ALA A 80 12.96 42.65 -13.50
CA ALA A 80 12.00 42.05 -12.59
C ALA A 80 12.63 40.94 -11.74
N PHE A 81 13.63 40.23 -12.27
CA PHE A 81 14.35 39.16 -11.59
C PHE A 81 15.62 39.65 -10.89
N ARG A 82 15.65 40.90 -10.42
CA ARG A 82 16.80 41.42 -9.67
C ARG A 82 17.03 40.70 -8.33
N ASN A 83 15.96 40.29 -7.65
CA ASN A 83 16.03 39.41 -6.48
C ASN A 83 15.38 38.08 -6.85
N VAL A 84 16.15 36.99 -6.79
CA VAL A 84 15.71 35.63 -7.14
C VAL A 84 15.84 34.66 -5.97
N ASP A 85 16.05 35.17 -4.74
CA ASP A 85 16.37 34.33 -3.58
C ASP A 85 15.24 33.34 -3.30
N GLN A 86 13.99 33.78 -3.44
CA GLN A 86 12.82 32.92 -3.30
C GLN A 86 12.76 31.86 -4.39
N ALA A 87 12.76 32.24 -5.67
CA ALA A 87 12.68 31.24 -6.76
C ALA A 87 13.85 30.24 -6.71
N LYS A 88 15.06 30.72 -6.42
CA LYS A 88 16.26 29.87 -6.29
C LYS A 88 16.12 28.90 -5.12
N GLY A 89 15.69 29.38 -3.95
CA GLY A 89 15.47 28.54 -2.77
C GLY A 89 14.36 27.52 -2.97
N VAL A 90 13.23 27.92 -3.55
CA VAL A 90 12.09 27.03 -3.84
C VAL A 90 12.48 25.93 -4.82
N VAL A 91 13.14 26.26 -5.94
CA VAL A 91 13.65 25.26 -6.90
C VAL A 91 14.63 24.30 -6.22
N ARG A 92 15.57 24.79 -5.41
CA ARG A 92 16.49 23.96 -4.63
C ARG A 92 15.74 23.00 -3.71
N ILE A 93 14.87 23.52 -2.84
CA ILE A 93 14.13 22.77 -1.83
C ILE A 93 13.27 21.67 -2.48
N VAL A 94 12.55 22.00 -3.56
CA VAL A 94 11.70 21.01 -4.24
C VAL A 94 12.51 19.85 -4.81
N PHE A 95 13.52 20.14 -5.63
CA PHE A 95 14.24 19.09 -6.36
C PHE A 95 15.29 18.35 -5.50
N GLU A 96 15.92 19.01 -4.54
CA GLU A 96 17.02 18.43 -3.76
C GLU A 96 16.58 17.88 -2.41
N GLN A 97 15.45 18.34 -1.86
CA GLN A 97 15.01 17.96 -0.52
C GLN A 97 13.64 17.26 -0.54
N VAL A 98 12.59 17.92 -1.05
CA VAL A 98 11.21 17.42 -0.95
C VAL A 98 10.99 16.18 -1.80
N LEU A 99 11.42 16.16 -3.07
CA LEU A 99 11.22 14.99 -3.94
C LEU A 99 11.94 13.73 -3.42
N PRO A 100 13.24 13.78 -3.04
CA PRO A 100 13.89 12.64 -2.39
C PRO A 100 13.22 12.22 -1.08
N ALA A 101 12.82 13.18 -0.24
CA ALA A 101 12.14 12.89 1.02
C ALA A 101 10.76 12.26 0.81
N TYR A 102 10.02 12.65 -0.24
CA TYR A 102 8.74 12.04 -0.60
C TYR A 102 8.92 10.59 -1.03
N ARG A 103 9.91 10.31 -1.89
CA ARG A 103 10.25 8.93 -2.29
C ARG A 103 10.66 8.07 -1.09
N GLU A 104 11.47 8.60 -0.18
CA GLU A 104 11.88 7.88 1.02
C GLU A 104 10.72 7.63 1.99
N PHE A 105 9.86 8.64 2.20
CA PHE A 105 8.67 8.55 3.04
C PHE A 105 7.69 7.47 2.55
N HIS A 106 7.59 7.32 1.22
CA HIS A 106 6.69 6.39 0.53
C HIS A 106 7.39 5.15 -0.05
N ARG A 107 8.63 4.85 0.36
CA ARG A 107 9.47 3.79 -0.23
C ARG A 107 8.81 2.40 -0.21
N ASP A 108 7.95 2.12 0.76
CA ASP A 108 7.21 0.85 0.87
C ASP A 108 5.99 0.82 -0.06
N LEU A 109 5.19 1.88 0.03
CA LEU A 109 3.88 1.98 -0.60
C LEU A 109 3.99 2.17 -2.11
N LEU A 110 4.95 2.98 -2.53
CA LEU A 110 5.18 3.37 -3.93
C LEU A 110 6.38 2.68 -4.56
N GLU A 111 6.93 1.62 -3.95
CA GLU A 111 8.08 0.85 -4.48
C GLU A 111 7.87 0.37 -5.93
N HIS A 112 6.62 0.08 -6.29
CA HIS A 112 6.24 -0.41 -7.62
C HIS A 112 6.24 0.69 -8.71
N GLN A 113 6.26 1.96 -8.32
CA GLN A 113 6.26 3.08 -9.26
C GLN A 113 7.60 3.18 -9.95
N ALA A 114 7.58 3.32 -11.28
CA ALA A 114 8.79 3.54 -12.05
C ALA A 114 9.41 4.90 -11.72
N VAL A 115 10.73 5.00 -11.87
CA VAL A 115 11.44 6.29 -11.72
C VAL A 115 10.88 7.28 -12.73
N GLY A 116 10.47 8.47 -12.26
CA GLY A 116 9.88 9.53 -13.08
C GLY A 116 8.37 9.42 -13.30
N ALA A 117 7.73 8.34 -12.83
CA ALA A 117 6.27 8.18 -12.97
C ALA A 117 5.46 9.09 -12.03
N ILE A 118 6.05 9.47 -10.88
CA ILE A 118 5.41 10.34 -9.88
C ILE A 118 5.68 11.82 -10.20
N GLU A 119 6.91 12.14 -10.62
CA GLU A 119 7.37 13.51 -10.84
C GLU A 119 6.85 14.10 -12.16
N ARG A 120 5.52 14.19 -12.25
CA ARG A 120 4.75 14.75 -13.37
C ARG A 120 4.42 16.23 -13.12
N PRO A 121 4.11 17.04 -14.15
CA PRO A 121 4.07 18.50 -14.05
C PRO A 121 3.14 19.01 -12.94
N PHE A 122 1.92 18.47 -12.84
CA PHE A 122 0.95 18.94 -11.84
C PHE A 122 1.26 18.44 -10.42
N PHE A 123 1.94 17.29 -10.29
CA PHE A 123 2.48 16.86 -8.99
C PHE A 123 3.58 17.82 -8.52
N LEU A 124 4.49 18.22 -9.42
CA LEU A 124 5.49 19.25 -9.10
C LEU A 124 4.85 20.59 -8.72
N MET A 125 3.79 21.03 -9.41
CA MET A 125 3.10 22.26 -9.03
C MET A 125 2.42 22.19 -7.67
N ALA A 126 1.83 21.04 -7.31
CA ALA A 126 1.29 20.84 -5.96
C ALA A 126 2.39 20.96 -4.90
N ILE A 127 3.59 20.43 -5.17
CA ILE A 127 4.75 20.57 -4.28
C ILE A 127 5.25 22.01 -4.22
N PHE A 128 5.40 22.70 -5.37
CA PHE A 128 5.79 24.11 -5.41
C PHE A 128 4.83 24.97 -4.58
N GLN A 129 3.52 24.75 -4.74
CA GLN A 129 2.50 25.43 -3.94
C GLN A 129 2.64 25.14 -2.44
N ALA A 130 2.87 23.89 -2.06
CA ALA A 130 3.04 23.51 -0.66
C ALA A 130 4.29 24.16 -0.04
N VAL A 131 5.41 24.21 -0.77
CA VAL A 131 6.64 24.89 -0.32
C VAL A 131 6.40 26.40 -0.19
N LEU A 132 5.83 27.03 -1.22
CA LEU A 132 5.53 28.47 -1.20
C LEU A 132 4.59 28.85 -0.06
N ALA A 133 3.54 28.05 0.16
CA ALA A 133 2.57 28.29 1.23
C ALA A 133 3.12 28.00 2.64
N THR A 134 4.19 27.21 2.76
CA THR A 134 4.90 27.02 4.04
C THR A 134 5.72 28.26 4.40
N GLY A 135 6.18 29.01 3.39
CA GLY A 135 6.96 30.23 3.55
C GLY A 135 8.44 29.97 3.87
N GLY A 136 9.26 31.01 3.77
CA GLY A 136 10.70 30.97 4.09
C GLY A 136 10.99 30.70 5.58
N PRO A 137 12.28 30.63 5.97
CA PRO A 137 13.46 31.08 5.22
C PRO A 137 13.80 30.19 4.02
N TRP A 138 14.27 30.81 2.94
CA TRP A 138 14.70 30.12 1.71
C TRP A 138 16.16 29.63 1.79
N GLU A 139 16.82 29.88 2.92
CA GLU A 139 18.18 29.47 3.27
C GLU A 139 18.22 28.97 4.71
N GLY A 140 18.65 27.72 4.92
CA GLY A 140 18.69 27.09 6.24
C GLY A 140 17.31 26.60 6.71
N GLU A 141 17.30 25.55 7.54
CA GLU A 141 16.08 24.88 8.07
C GLU A 141 15.22 24.08 7.07
N ASP A 142 15.79 23.66 5.95
CA ASP A 142 15.11 22.86 4.92
C ASP A 142 14.37 21.63 5.52
N ASP A 143 14.92 20.96 6.54
CA ASP A 143 14.29 19.80 7.21
C ASP A 143 12.90 20.09 7.78
N ASN A 144 12.68 21.29 8.34
CA ASN A 144 11.40 21.68 8.92
C ASN A 144 10.38 21.98 7.81
N VAL A 145 10.82 22.64 6.74
CA VAL A 145 10.01 22.89 5.54
C VAL A 145 9.57 21.57 4.93
N VAL A 146 10.50 20.62 4.72
CA VAL A 146 10.21 19.30 4.16
C VAL A 146 9.16 18.57 5.00
N LYS A 147 9.31 18.52 6.33
CA LYS A 147 8.31 17.86 7.21
C LYS A 147 6.92 18.48 7.10
N LYS A 148 6.82 19.81 7.09
CA LYS A 148 5.54 20.53 6.94
C LYS A 148 4.92 20.29 5.57
N VAL A 149 5.73 20.31 4.51
CA VAL A 149 5.30 20.06 3.14
C VAL A 149 4.79 18.63 2.99
N LEU A 150 5.53 17.62 3.46
CA LEU A 150 5.08 16.22 3.44
C LEU A 150 3.77 16.03 4.20
N TYR A 151 3.62 16.67 5.36
CA TYR A 151 2.37 16.63 6.11
C TYR A 151 1.20 17.25 5.34
N LYS A 152 1.43 18.34 4.62
CA LYS A 152 0.40 19.06 3.86
C LYS A 152 -0.02 18.34 2.57
N ILE A 153 0.93 17.77 1.83
CA ILE A 153 0.63 17.16 0.52
C ILE A 153 0.06 15.74 0.65
N ASN A 154 0.41 15.01 1.71
CA ASN A 154 -0.14 13.68 1.98
C ASN A 154 -1.53 13.80 2.60
N ASP A 155 -2.50 14.17 1.76
CA ASP A 155 -3.86 14.57 2.15
C ASP A 155 -4.92 13.54 1.75
N TYR A 156 -4.57 12.49 0.99
CA TYR A 156 -5.52 11.48 0.50
C TYR A 156 -5.28 10.10 1.10
N MET A 157 -6.36 9.39 1.40
CA MET A 157 -6.33 8.05 2.04
C MET A 157 -7.14 7.01 1.28
N GLY A 158 -8.16 7.40 0.53
CA GLY A 158 -9.16 6.48 -0.02
C GLY A 158 -10.11 5.96 1.05
N TRP A 159 -10.72 4.79 0.79
CA TRP A 159 -11.64 4.17 1.74
C TRP A 159 -10.88 3.45 2.86
N ARG A 160 -10.90 4.02 4.06
CA ARG A 160 -10.27 3.48 5.27
C ARG A 160 -11.25 3.59 6.45
N PRO A 161 -11.92 2.49 6.85
CA PRO A 161 -12.74 2.47 8.05
C PRO A 161 -11.88 2.81 9.27
N VAL A 162 -12.34 3.70 10.14
CA VAL A 162 -11.60 4.13 11.34
C VAL A 162 -12.24 3.54 12.58
N ALA A 163 -11.47 2.75 13.33
CA ALA A 163 -11.93 2.19 14.60
C ALA A 163 -12.19 3.32 15.60
N VAL A 164 -13.38 3.33 16.19
CA VAL A 164 -13.72 4.17 17.35
C VAL A 164 -13.62 3.30 18.58
N LEU A 165 -12.66 3.58 19.47
CA LEU A 165 -12.47 2.80 20.70
C LEU A 165 -13.47 3.23 21.78
N GLU A 166 -13.72 2.37 22.77
CA GLU A 166 -14.70 2.62 23.85
C GLU A 166 -14.42 3.89 24.66
N ASN A 167 -13.17 4.36 24.70
CA ASN A 167 -12.76 5.61 25.34
C ASN A 167 -13.09 6.86 24.49
N GLY A 168 -13.76 6.70 23.35
CA GLY A 168 -14.09 7.77 22.43
C GLY A 168 -12.92 8.28 21.58
N GLN A 169 -11.74 7.67 21.68
CA GLN A 169 -10.61 8.00 20.82
C GLN A 169 -10.77 7.33 19.46
N LEU A 170 -10.64 8.14 18.40
CA LEU A 170 -10.49 7.66 17.04
C LEU A 170 -9.07 7.11 16.87
N SER A 171 -8.92 5.92 16.28
CA SER A 171 -7.61 5.52 15.74
C SER A 171 -7.27 6.49 14.60
N GLU A 172 -6.53 7.56 14.88
CA GLU A 172 -6.11 8.49 13.83
C GLU A 172 -5.30 7.70 12.80
N PRO A 173 -5.67 7.72 11.51
CA PRO A 173 -4.91 7.00 10.50
C PRO A 173 -3.45 7.44 10.49
N TYR A 174 -2.55 6.49 10.28
CA TYR A 174 -1.12 6.74 10.31
C TYR A 174 -0.73 7.73 9.20
N ARG A 175 0.32 8.51 9.45
CA ARG A 175 0.79 9.50 8.49
C ARG A 175 1.27 8.87 7.18
N HIS A 176 1.87 7.68 7.24
CA HIS A 176 2.38 6.97 6.07
C HIS A 176 1.27 6.25 5.27
N GLU A 177 0.02 6.18 5.77
CA GLU A 177 -1.13 5.70 4.99
C GLU A 177 -1.61 6.75 3.97
N ARG A 178 -1.40 8.04 4.27
CA ARG A 178 -1.82 9.14 3.41
C ARG A 178 -0.79 9.41 2.33
N VAL A 179 -1.26 9.68 1.12
CA VAL A 179 -0.43 9.99 -0.05
C VAL A 179 -0.93 11.25 -0.73
N ARG A 180 -0.07 11.93 -1.49
CA ARG A 180 -0.54 12.96 -2.43
C ARG A 180 -1.02 12.26 -3.70
N PRO A 181 -2.32 12.35 -4.07
CA PRO A 181 -2.77 11.79 -5.34
C PRO A 181 -2.17 12.61 -6.49
N LEU A 182 -1.93 11.97 -7.64
CA LEU A 182 -1.25 12.58 -8.78
C LEU A 182 -2.27 13.34 -9.62
N PRO A 183 -2.24 14.69 -9.65
CA PRO A 183 -3.25 15.43 -10.40
C PRO A 183 -3.02 15.24 -11.89
N ILE A 184 -4.08 14.88 -12.60
CA ILE A 184 -4.09 14.66 -14.06
C ILE A 184 -5.01 15.63 -14.80
N TYR A 185 -5.85 16.37 -14.09
CA TYR A 185 -6.57 17.52 -14.61
C TYR A 185 -6.84 18.53 -13.49
N ILE A 186 -6.74 19.80 -13.83
CA ILE A 186 -7.06 20.92 -12.94
C ILE A 186 -8.00 21.87 -13.67
N ARG A 187 -9.10 22.24 -13.01
CA ARG A 187 -10.09 23.16 -13.57
C ARG A 187 -9.44 24.48 -13.96
N GLY A 188 -9.75 24.94 -15.17
CA GLY A 188 -9.18 26.16 -15.73
C GLY A 188 -7.74 26.00 -16.26
N VAL A 189 -7.05 24.88 -16.02
CA VAL A 189 -5.72 24.59 -16.60
C VAL A 189 -5.84 23.59 -17.75
N GLY A 190 -6.57 22.50 -17.57
CA GLY A 190 -6.67 21.37 -18.52
C GLY A 190 -6.01 20.09 -17.99
N ALA A 191 -5.81 19.09 -18.84
CA ALA A 191 -5.09 17.87 -18.46
C ALA A 191 -3.59 18.10 -18.23
N ALA A 192 -2.99 17.27 -17.38
CA ALA A 192 -1.55 17.24 -17.15
C ALA A 192 -0.84 16.66 -18.38
N HIS A 193 0.34 17.21 -18.72
CA HIS A 193 1.18 16.63 -19.78
C HIS A 193 1.68 15.24 -19.39
N GLY A 194 1.42 14.26 -20.26
CA GLY A 194 1.77 12.86 -20.03
C GLY A 194 0.91 11.91 -20.85
N HIS A 195 1.13 10.62 -20.68
CA HIS A 195 0.46 9.58 -21.48
C HIS A 195 -1.07 9.55 -21.31
N PHE A 196 -1.60 10.07 -20.21
CA PHE A 196 -3.04 10.22 -19.99
C PHE A 196 -3.64 11.53 -20.53
N SER A 197 -2.84 12.49 -21.00
CA SER A 197 -3.30 13.86 -21.32
C SER A 197 -4.48 13.86 -22.28
N ARG A 198 -4.33 13.22 -23.43
CA ARG A 198 -5.37 13.16 -24.46
C ARG A 198 -6.64 12.46 -23.98
N LEU A 199 -6.48 11.36 -23.24
CA LEU A 199 -7.59 10.58 -22.70
C LEU A 199 -8.42 11.43 -21.73
N VAL A 200 -7.76 12.16 -20.84
CA VAL A 200 -8.40 13.00 -19.82
C VAL A 200 -9.05 14.22 -20.46
N ASP A 201 -8.36 14.93 -21.37
CA ASP A 201 -8.91 16.09 -22.06
C ASP A 201 -10.19 15.72 -22.84
N GLN A 202 -10.17 14.61 -23.59
CA GLN A 202 -11.35 14.15 -24.33
C GLN A 202 -12.49 13.71 -23.40
N ALA A 203 -12.19 13.06 -22.28
CA ALA A 203 -13.21 12.65 -21.32
C ALA A 203 -13.89 13.85 -20.67
N VAL A 204 -13.12 14.90 -20.31
CA VAL A 204 -13.67 16.15 -19.78
C VAL A 204 -14.52 16.84 -20.84
N GLN A 205 -14.06 16.92 -22.09
CA GLN A 205 -14.84 17.51 -23.19
C GLN A 205 -16.18 16.80 -23.43
N ILE A 206 -16.21 15.46 -23.34
CA ILE A 206 -17.45 14.68 -23.40
C ILE A 206 -18.41 15.05 -22.26
N LEU A 207 -17.89 15.26 -21.04
CA LEU A 207 -18.69 15.65 -19.88
C LEU A 207 -19.20 17.10 -19.99
N GLU A 208 -18.43 18.01 -20.60
CA GLU A 208 -18.85 19.40 -20.87
C GLU A 208 -20.06 19.46 -21.82
N GLU A 209 -20.09 18.57 -22.81
CA GLU A 209 -21.18 18.48 -23.81
C GLU A 209 -22.40 17.69 -23.32
N ALA A 210 -22.26 16.94 -22.22
CA ALA A 210 -23.30 16.08 -21.69
C ALA A 210 -24.49 16.86 -21.10
N PRO A 211 -25.75 16.41 -21.33
CA PRO A 211 -26.92 16.99 -20.67
C PRO A 211 -26.78 16.98 -19.15
N LYS A 212 -27.04 18.13 -18.52
CA LYS A 212 -26.92 18.29 -17.06
C LYS A 212 -27.83 17.33 -16.29
N GLU A 213 -28.97 16.95 -16.86
CA GLU A 213 -29.90 15.99 -16.28
C GLU A 213 -29.34 14.56 -16.26
N LEU A 214 -28.43 14.21 -17.18
CA LEU A 214 -27.73 12.93 -17.16
C LEU A 214 -26.63 12.92 -16.09
N LEU A 215 -25.85 13.99 -15.99
CA LEU A 215 -24.81 14.13 -14.96
C LEU A 215 -25.41 14.18 -13.56
N GLY A 216 -26.53 14.89 -13.39
CA GLY A 216 -27.26 14.99 -12.12
C GLY A 216 -27.81 13.66 -11.60
N GLN A 217 -28.06 12.66 -12.47
CA GLN A 217 -28.44 11.32 -12.00
C GLN A 217 -27.33 10.62 -11.22
N ALA A 218 -26.07 10.98 -11.50
CA ALA A 218 -24.86 10.47 -10.84
C ALA A 218 -24.39 11.37 -9.69
N ASP A 219 -25.20 12.36 -9.28
CA ASP A 219 -24.81 13.45 -8.38
C ASP A 219 -23.46 14.07 -8.81
N PHE A 220 -23.26 14.25 -10.12
CA PHE A 220 -22.03 14.80 -10.68
C PHE A 220 -22.28 16.18 -11.29
N ASP A 221 -21.43 17.14 -10.93
CA ASP A 221 -21.37 18.47 -11.55
C ASP A 221 -19.92 18.77 -11.91
N LEU A 222 -19.67 18.95 -13.21
CA LEU A 222 -18.32 19.21 -13.72
C LEU A 222 -17.78 20.55 -13.21
N ASP A 223 -18.64 21.53 -12.95
CA ASP A 223 -18.21 22.81 -12.38
C ASP A 223 -17.73 22.67 -10.93
N LEU A 224 -18.09 21.58 -10.24
CA LEU A 224 -17.59 21.29 -8.90
C LEU A 224 -16.23 20.58 -8.90
N LEU A 225 -15.86 19.91 -9.99
CA LEU A 225 -14.58 19.21 -10.13
C LEU A 225 -13.42 20.21 -10.28
N SER A 226 -12.69 20.46 -9.19
CA SER A 226 -11.48 21.28 -9.20
C SER A 226 -10.24 20.49 -9.62
N GLU A 227 -10.15 19.22 -9.19
CA GLU A 227 -9.01 18.34 -9.44
C GLU A 227 -9.50 16.92 -9.78
N LEU A 228 -9.03 16.36 -10.90
CA LEU A 228 -9.06 14.92 -11.15
C LEU A 228 -7.65 14.38 -10.91
N ALA A 229 -7.53 13.36 -10.06
CA ALA A 229 -6.25 12.80 -9.70
C ALA A 229 -6.24 11.27 -9.74
N ILE A 230 -5.05 10.69 -9.80
CA ILE A 230 -4.82 9.25 -9.73
C ILE A 230 -4.33 8.91 -8.32
N ASP A 231 -4.83 7.80 -7.77
CA ASP A 231 -4.20 7.17 -6.60
C ASP A 231 -2.88 6.49 -7.05
N PRO A 232 -1.69 6.96 -6.63
CA PRO A 232 -0.41 6.38 -7.04
C PRO A 232 -0.13 5.03 -6.36
N ARG A 233 -0.98 4.61 -5.41
CA ARG A 233 -0.82 3.32 -4.74
C ARG A 233 -1.25 2.21 -5.71
N ALA A 234 -0.57 1.08 -5.61
CA ALA A 234 -1.00 -0.09 -6.35
C ALA A 234 -2.39 -0.52 -5.89
N PHE A 235 -3.28 -0.80 -6.83
CA PHE A 235 -4.57 -1.40 -6.49
C PHE A 235 -4.36 -2.84 -6.01
N ASP A 236 -4.58 -3.08 -4.73
CA ASP A 236 -4.48 -4.40 -4.13
C ASP A 236 -5.82 -5.16 -4.25
N PHE A 237 -5.87 -6.14 -5.15
CA PHE A 237 -7.08 -6.95 -5.36
C PHE A 237 -7.43 -7.87 -4.18
N LEU A 238 -6.50 -8.09 -3.25
CA LEU A 238 -6.71 -8.89 -2.04
C LEU A 238 -7.13 -8.03 -0.85
N HIS A 239 -7.02 -6.71 -0.94
CA HIS A 239 -7.46 -5.81 0.12
C HIS A 239 -9.00 -5.81 0.20
N PRO A 240 -9.62 -5.90 1.40
CA PRO A 240 -11.09 -5.97 1.53
C PRO A 240 -11.85 -4.81 0.87
N ALA A 241 -11.27 -3.60 0.86
CA ALA A 241 -11.80 -2.45 0.11
C ALA A 241 -12.03 -2.72 -1.38
N ALA A 242 -11.32 -3.67 -2.02
CA ALA A 242 -11.56 -4.05 -3.41
C ALA A 242 -12.92 -4.73 -3.62
N SER A 243 -13.56 -5.24 -2.56
CA SER A 243 -14.92 -5.77 -2.58
C SER A 243 -15.99 -4.68 -2.54
N ARG A 244 -15.61 -3.43 -2.22
CA ARG A 244 -16.53 -2.30 -2.25
C ARG A 244 -16.92 -2.02 -3.70
N PRO A 245 -18.23 -1.93 -4.03
CA PRO A 245 -18.65 -1.68 -5.39
C PRO A 245 -18.03 -0.40 -5.94
N ASN A 246 -17.64 -0.38 -7.21
CA ASN A 246 -17.02 0.75 -7.91
C ASN A 246 -15.75 1.36 -7.27
N TYR A 247 -15.22 0.82 -6.17
CA TYR A 247 -13.98 1.34 -5.57
C TYR A 247 -12.79 1.27 -6.52
N LEU A 248 -12.77 0.24 -7.37
CA LEU A 248 -11.81 0.07 -8.46
C LEU A 248 -11.88 1.21 -9.50
N PHE A 249 -13.01 1.91 -9.61
CA PHE A 249 -13.20 3.00 -10.57
C PHE A 249 -12.82 4.37 -9.99
N GLY A 250 -12.89 4.53 -8.66
CA GLY A 250 -12.52 5.75 -7.96
C GLY A 250 -13.55 6.18 -6.92
N LEU A 251 -13.30 7.32 -6.27
CA LEU A 251 -14.22 7.96 -5.34
C LEU A 251 -13.96 9.47 -5.27
N TRP A 252 -14.98 10.23 -4.87
CA TRP A 252 -14.76 11.58 -4.38
C TRP A 252 -13.92 11.56 -3.12
N ASP A 253 -12.99 12.50 -3.01
CA ASP A 253 -12.14 12.63 -1.84
C ASP A 253 -12.80 13.48 -0.74
N PRO A 254 -13.15 12.89 0.42
CA PRO A 254 -13.78 13.61 1.51
C PRO A 254 -12.88 14.67 2.16
N ALA A 255 -11.56 14.55 2.02
CA ALA A 255 -10.61 15.52 2.57
C ALA A 255 -10.56 16.83 1.77
N CYS A 256 -11.07 16.83 0.53
CA CYS A 256 -11.12 18.00 -0.34
C CYS A 256 -12.56 18.47 -0.52
N ILE A 257 -13.11 19.06 0.55
CA ILE A 257 -14.46 19.60 0.62
C ILE A 257 -14.42 21.14 0.71
N ASP A 258 -15.38 21.82 0.12
CA ASP A 258 -15.53 23.27 0.24
C ASP A 258 -16.43 23.68 1.42
N ASP A 259 -16.59 24.99 1.61
CA ASP A 259 -17.43 25.58 2.66
C ASP A 259 -18.95 25.30 2.48
N GLU A 260 -19.38 24.90 1.28
CA GLU A 260 -20.76 24.53 0.96
C GLU A 260 -21.04 23.03 1.15
N GLY A 261 -20.00 22.24 1.45
CA GLY A 261 -20.11 20.79 1.66
C GLY A 261 -19.97 19.93 0.40
N TYR A 262 -19.44 20.49 -0.70
CA TYR A 262 -19.18 19.74 -1.93
C TYR A 262 -17.75 19.26 -2.02
N TYR A 263 -17.59 18.00 -2.43
CA TYR A 263 -16.28 17.45 -2.75
C TYR A 263 -15.74 18.07 -4.05
N ARG A 264 -14.43 18.38 -4.06
CA ARG A 264 -13.75 19.12 -5.13
C ARG A 264 -12.69 18.32 -5.87
N ARG A 265 -12.28 17.17 -5.32
CA ARG A 265 -11.29 16.27 -5.92
C ARG A 265 -11.87 14.88 -6.14
N LEU A 266 -11.83 14.41 -7.38
CA LEU A 266 -12.16 13.02 -7.74
C LEU A 266 -10.87 12.24 -7.92
N VAL A 267 -10.76 11.08 -7.26
CA VAL A 267 -9.56 10.24 -7.35
C VAL A 267 -9.91 8.90 -7.99
N ILE A 268 -9.23 8.58 -9.09
CA ILE A 268 -9.39 7.32 -9.84
C ILE A 268 -8.21 6.38 -9.61
N GLN A 269 -8.46 5.07 -9.71
CA GLN A 269 -7.40 4.07 -9.53
C GLN A 269 -6.51 4.00 -10.78
N GLN A 270 -5.18 4.03 -10.59
CA GLN A 270 -4.23 3.95 -11.69
C GLN A 270 -4.45 2.72 -12.58
N ALA A 271 -4.69 1.56 -11.96
CA ALA A 271 -4.92 0.30 -12.68
C ALA A 271 -6.11 0.36 -13.65
N THR A 272 -7.16 1.10 -13.30
CA THR A 272 -8.34 1.29 -14.15
C THR A 272 -8.02 2.23 -15.30
N LEU A 273 -7.33 3.34 -15.03
CA LEU A 273 -6.97 4.31 -16.05
C LEU A 273 -6.01 3.72 -17.09
N GLU A 274 -5.00 2.97 -16.66
CA GLU A 274 -4.12 2.19 -17.54
C GLU A 274 -4.90 1.16 -18.38
N GLY A 275 -5.87 0.48 -17.76
CA GLY A 275 -6.75 -0.46 -18.45
C GLY A 275 -7.56 0.21 -19.56
N ILE A 276 -8.11 1.39 -19.31
CA ILE A 276 -8.84 2.19 -20.31
C ILE A 276 -7.92 2.63 -21.45
N LEU A 277 -6.72 3.11 -21.12
CA LEU A 277 -5.76 3.58 -22.11
C LEU A 277 -5.29 2.44 -23.03
N SER A 278 -5.13 1.23 -22.48
CA SER A 278 -4.67 0.06 -23.24
C SER A 278 -5.57 -0.33 -24.41
N TRP A 279 -6.87 -0.01 -24.36
CA TRP A 279 -7.82 -0.27 -25.45
C TRP A 279 -7.38 0.39 -26.76
N SER A 280 -6.97 1.66 -26.70
CA SER A 280 -6.48 2.38 -27.87
C SER A 280 -5.05 2.03 -28.28
N ALA A 281 -4.29 1.37 -27.39
CA ALA A 281 -2.92 0.96 -27.65
C ALA A 281 -2.84 -0.42 -28.35
N GLU A 282 -3.87 -1.25 -28.20
CA GLU A 282 -3.97 -2.54 -28.90
C GLU A 282 -4.43 -2.37 -30.34
N SER A 283 -3.99 -3.29 -31.22
CA SER A 283 -4.39 -3.25 -32.63
C SER A 283 -5.77 -3.88 -32.80
N HIS A 284 -6.74 -3.08 -33.24
CA HIS A 284 -8.07 -3.55 -33.63
C HIS A 284 -8.19 -3.57 -35.16
N PRO A 285 -8.21 -4.75 -35.80
CA PRO A 285 -8.25 -4.85 -37.25
C PRO A 285 -9.47 -4.11 -37.83
N GLY A 286 -9.21 -3.16 -38.74
CA GLY A 286 -10.24 -2.40 -39.43
C GLY A 286 -10.89 -1.27 -38.62
N VAL A 287 -10.38 -0.95 -37.42
CA VAL A 287 -10.87 0.19 -36.62
C VAL A 287 -9.79 1.27 -36.53
N PRO A 288 -10.10 2.53 -36.90
CA PRO A 288 -9.16 3.64 -36.73
C PRO A 288 -8.81 3.88 -35.25
N VAL A 289 -7.53 4.14 -34.96
CA VAL A 289 -7.03 4.42 -33.60
C VAL A 289 -7.77 5.60 -32.96
N GLU A 290 -8.12 6.62 -33.74
CA GLU A 290 -8.89 7.77 -33.25
C GLU A 290 -10.27 7.39 -32.70
N GLN A 291 -10.94 6.41 -33.31
CA GLN A 291 -12.22 5.90 -32.80
C GLN A 291 -12.03 5.16 -31.46
N LEU A 292 -10.96 4.36 -31.35
CA LEU A 292 -10.63 3.66 -30.10
C LEU A 292 -10.28 4.65 -28.98
N GLN A 293 -9.54 5.72 -29.29
CA GLN A 293 -9.22 6.79 -28.34
C GLN A 293 -10.48 7.50 -27.84
N GLN A 294 -11.42 7.83 -28.73
CA GLN A 294 -12.72 8.40 -28.35
C GLN A 294 -13.54 7.45 -27.49
N GLU A 295 -13.52 6.14 -27.78
CA GLU A 295 -14.16 5.13 -26.96
C GLU A 295 -13.53 4.99 -25.57
N SER A 296 -12.20 5.04 -25.46
CA SER A 296 -11.50 5.08 -24.17
C SER A 296 -11.91 6.32 -23.35
N ALA A 297 -11.95 7.49 -23.98
CA ALA A 297 -12.39 8.74 -23.34
C ALA A 297 -13.85 8.68 -22.87
N ALA A 298 -14.74 8.11 -23.69
CA ALA A 298 -16.13 7.87 -23.33
C ALA A 298 -16.25 7.01 -22.07
N VAL A 299 -15.46 5.92 -21.99
CA VAL A 299 -15.47 5.03 -20.84
C VAL A 299 -14.87 5.69 -19.60
N LEU A 300 -13.83 6.52 -19.73
CA LEU A 300 -13.32 7.31 -18.61
C LEU A 300 -14.39 8.27 -18.06
N ALA A 301 -15.11 8.98 -18.93
CA ALA A 301 -16.23 9.83 -18.51
C ALA A 301 -17.31 9.02 -17.77
N GLY A 302 -17.67 7.84 -18.28
CA GLY A 302 -18.60 6.93 -17.59
C GLY A 302 -18.07 6.41 -16.25
N VAL A 303 -16.76 6.16 -16.14
CA VAL A 303 -16.07 5.78 -14.89
C VAL A 303 -16.15 6.89 -13.85
N MET A 304 -15.93 8.15 -14.25
CA MET A 304 -16.09 9.31 -13.36
C MET A 304 -17.52 9.42 -12.82
N LEU A 305 -18.54 9.18 -13.66
CA LEU A 305 -19.95 9.16 -13.24
C LEU A 305 -20.26 7.99 -12.31
N MET A 306 -19.69 6.80 -12.54
CA MET A 306 -19.88 5.65 -11.65
C MET A 306 -19.21 5.83 -10.29
N ALA A 307 -18.02 6.43 -10.26
CA ALA A 307 -17.29 6.76 -9.04
C ALA A 307 -18.06 7.82 -8.21
N SER A 308 -18.61 8.83 -8.88
CA SER A 308 -19.45 9.86 -8.25
C SER A 308 -20.70 9.26 -7.62
N GLY A 309 -21.45 8.42 -8.35
CA GLY A 309 -22.75 7.93 -7.90
C GLY A 309 -22.74 7.01 -6.67
N LEU A 310 -21.57 6.58 -6.20
CA LEU A 310 -21.43 5.79 -4.98
C LEU A 310 -21.29 6.65 -3.72
N SER A 311 -20.61 7.79 -3.84
CA SER A 311 -20.34 8.70 -2.71
C SER A 311 -21.26 9.91 -2.71
N GLY A 312 -21.78 10.28 -3.88
CA GLY A 312 -22.45 11.54 -4.14
C GLY A 312 -21.48 12.72 -4.10
N ARG A 313 -21.98 13.91 -4.45
CA ARG A 313 -21.21 15.17 -4.47
C ARG A 313 -20.80 15.72 -3.10
N GLY A 314 -21.17 15.08 -1.99
CA GLY A 314 -20.92 15.58 -0.65
C GLY A 314 -21.62 14.75 0.43
N PRO A 315 -21.38 15.04 1.73
CA PRO A 315 -21.96 14.28 2.85
C PRO A 315 -23.50 14.29 2.90
N GLY A 316 -24.14 15.33 2.35
CA GLY A 316 -25.59 15.47 2.29
C GLY A 316 -26.24 14.82 1.06
N ALA A 317 -25.50 14.07 0.25
CA ALA A 317 -26.05 13.47 -0.96
C ALA A 317 -27.07 12.36 -0.63
N MET A 318 -28.17 12.32 -1.39
CA MET A 318 -29.22 11.31 -1.21
C MET A 318 -28.70 9.88 -1.34
N GLN A 319 -27.67 9.68 -2.16
CA GLN A 319 -27.03 8.39 -2.41
C GLN A 319 -26.28 7.86 -1.18
N SER A 320 -25.79 8.74 -0.30
CA SER A 320 -25.01 8.34 0.87
C SER A 320 -25.83 7.53 1.89
N GLY A 321 -27.16 7.69 1.91
CA GLY A 321 -28.07 6.95 2.78
C GLY A 321 -28.72 5.71 2.15
N MET A 322 -28.42 5.36 0.90
CA MET A 322 -29.04 4.23 0.20
C MET A 322 -28.29 2.91 0.46
N SER A 323 -29.02 1.78 0.41
CA SER A 323 -28.40 0.45 0.44
C SER A 323 -27.65 0.18 -0.87
N LEU A 324 -26.62 -0.67 -0.83
CA LEU A 324 -25.90 -1.06 -2.05
C LEU A 324 -26.81 -1.80 -3.06
N THR A 325 -27.83 -2.52 -2.58
CA THR A 325 -28.78 -3.24 -3.44
C THR A 325 -29.64 -2.29 -4.28
N ASP A 326 -30.02 -1.13 -3.73
CA ASP A 326 -30.80 -0.12 -4.45
C ASP A 326 -29.92 0.78 -5.32
N LEU A 327 -28.70 1.08 -4.84
CA LEU A 327 -27.78 2.01 -5.48
C LEU A 327 -27.18 1.45 -6.77
N LEU A 328 -26.78 0.18 -6.79
CA LEU A 328 -26.08 -0.43 -7.93
C LEU A 328 -26.91 -0.48 -9.23
N PRO A 329 -28.20 -0.90 -9.22
CA PRO A 329 -29.05 -0.85 -10.42
C PRO A 329 -29.21 0.57 -10.96
N ARG A 330 -29.31 1.57 -10.08
CA ARG A 330 -29.41 2.98 -10.47
C ARG A 330 -28.12 3.46 -11.17
N ILE A 331 -26.96 3.07 -10.64
CA ILE A 331 -25.66 3.37 -11.26
C ILE A 331 -25.54 2.76 -12.65
N ALA A 332 -25.91 1.49 -12.80
CA ALA A 332 -25.90 0.82 -14.10
C ALA A 332 -26.84 1.51 -15.10
N ALA A 333 -28.04 1.92 -14.66
CA ALA A 333 -29.05 2.54 -15.49
C ALA A 333 -28.60 3.90 -16.06
N TYR A 334 -28.13 4.84 -15.22
CA TYR A 334 -27.71 6.15 -15.73
C TYR A 334 -26.44 6.05 -16.58
N ARG A 335 -25.52 5.13 -16.27
CA ARG A 335 -24.32 4.87 -17.09
C ARG A 335 -24.72 4.43 -18.50
N ASP A 336 -25.63 3.47 -18.61
CA ASP A 336 -26.06 2.98 -19.91
C ASP A 336 -26.88 4.03 -20.67
N ASN A 337 -27.65 4.89 -19.97
CA ASN A 337 -28.31 6.05 -20.56
C ASN A 337 -27.30 7.08 -21.12
N PHE A 338 -26.25 7.39 -20.35
CA PHE A 338 -25.15 8.27 -20.77
C PHE A 338 -24.47 7.75 -22.03
N TYR A 339 -24.13 6.46 -22.07
CA TYR A 339 -23.50 5.87 -23.25
C TYR A 339 -24.43 5.83 -24.47
N ARG A 340 -25.72 5.53 -24.29
CA ARG A 340 -26.69 5.59 -25.40
C ARG A 340 -26.79 7.00 -25.96
N TRP A 341 -26.84 8.02 -25.10
CA TRP A 341 -26.79 9.41 -25.55
C TRP A 341 -25.52 9.70 -26.35
N LEU A 342 -24.35 9.31 -25.84
CA LEU A 342 -23.08 9.58 -26.51
C LEU A 342 -22.99 8.93 -27.90
N ILE A 343 -23.48 7.70 -28.06
CA ILE A 343 -23.53 7.01 -29.36
C ILE A 343 -24.28 7.85 -30.41
N THR A 344 -25.35 8.55 -30.02
CA THR A 344 -26.11 9.41 -30.97
C THR A 344 -25.34 10.64 -31.46
N ARG A 345 -24.22 10.98 -30.82
CA ARG A 345 -23.37 12.13 -31.18
C ARG A 345 -22.18 11.75 -32.07
N LEU A 346 -21.92 10.45 -32.23
CA LEU A 346 -20.80 9.97 -33.02
C LEU A 346 -21.08 10.03 -34.54
N PRO A 347 -20.03 10.14 -35.38
CA PRO A 347 -20.17 10.02 -36.83
C PRO A 347 -20.83 8.70 -37.24
N ASP A 348 -21.56 8.69 -38.36
CA ASP A 348 -22.41 7.56 -38.76
C ASP A 348 -21.69 6.21 -38.82
N GLU A 349 -20.48 6.16 -39.37
CA GLU A 349 -19.69 4.92 -39.47
C GLU A 349 -19.35 4.35 -38.08
N HIS A 350 -18.91 5.22 -37.16
CA HIS A 350 -18.57 4.85 -35.79
C HIS A 350 -19.82 4.48 -34.98
N ARG A 351 -20.89 5.27 -35.12
CA ARG A 351 -22.19 5.05 -34.48
C ARG A 351 -22.78 3.70 -34.86
N LEU A 352 -22.88 3.39 -36.16
CA LEU A 352 -23.44 2.12 -36.64
C LEU A 352 -22.64 0.91 -36.13
N ARG A 353 -21.31 1.03 -36.07
CA ARG A 353 -20.45 -0.02 -35.49
C ARG A 353 -20.75 -0.24 -34.01
N LEU A 354 -20.81 0.84 -33.22
CA LEU A 354 -21.09 0.75 -31.78
C LEU A 354 -22.53 0.32 -31.48
N GLU A 355 -23.51 0.66 -32.31
CA GLU A 355 -24.89 0.16 -32.21
C GLU A 355 -24.94 -1.36 -32.47
N ALA A 356 -24.25 -1.83 -33.51
CA ALA A 356 -24.15 -3.27 -33.80
C ALA A 356 -23.40 -4.03 -32.69
N GLU A 357 -22.29 -3.46 -32.18
CA GLU A 357 -21.57 -4.00 -31.04
C GLU A 357 -22.47 -4.06 -29.80
N ALA A 358 -23.21 -2.99 -29.50
CA ALA A 358 -24.08 -2.91 -28.33
C ALA A 358 -25.22 -3.93 -28.40
N GLN A 359 -25.77 -4.20 -29.60
CA GLN A 359 -26.75 -5.27 -29.81
C GLN A 359 -26.13 -6.65 -29.61
N SER A 360 -24.91 -6.88 -30.10
CA SER A 360 -24.22 -8.16 -29.95
C SER A 360 -23.83 -8.45 -28.49
N LEU A 361 -23.25 -7.46 -27.80
CA LEU A 361 -22.76 -7.58 -26.43
C LEU A 361 -23.81 -7.26 -25.36
N GLN A 362 -25.02 -6.85 -25.78
CA GLN A 362 -26.13 -6.45 -24.89
C GLN A 362 -25.79 -5.30 -23.93
N GLN A 363 -24.78 -4.49 -24.27
CA GLN A 363 -24.37 -3.33 -23.48
C GLN A 363 -23.67 -2.30 -24.38
N PRO A 364 -23.91 -0.99 -24.19
CA PRO A 364 -23.22 0.05 -24.96
C PRO A 364 -21.74 0.17 -24.56
N PHE A 365 -20.87 0.50 -25.53
CA PHE A 365 -19.40 0.44 -25.41
C PHE A 365 -18.91 -0.90 -24.84
N GLY A 366 -19.54 -2.00 -25.27
CA GLY A 366 -19.32 -3.31 -24.71
C GLY A 366 -17.91 -3.85 -24.96
N GLY A 367 -17.26 -3.46 -26.06
CA GLY A 367 -15.90 -3.84 -26.41
C GLY A 367 -14.90 -3.38 -25.35
N VAL A 368 -14.78 -2.06 -25.17
CA VAL A 368 -13.90 -1.44 -24.18
C VAL A 368 -14.18 -1.96 -22.76
N ARG A 369 -15.46 -2.06 -22.38
CA ARG A 369 -15.86 -2.53 -21.05
C ARG A 369 -15.42 -3.98 -20.80
N ARG A 370 -15.61 -4.85 -21.81
CA ARG A 370 -15.16 -6.25 -21.75
C ARG A 370 -13.64 -6.35 -21.68
N HIS A 371 -12.93 -5.53 -22.46
CA HIS A 371 -11.47 -5.43 -22.44
C HIS A 371 -10.93 -5.11 -21.05
N ILE A 372 -11.40 -4.01 -20.46
CA ILE A 372 -10.97 -3.57 -19.13
C ILE A 372 -11.27 -4.64 -18.07
N ASN A 373 -12.48 -5.21 -18.09
CA ASN A 373 -12.84 -6.27 -17.15
C ASN A 373 -11.95 -7.52 -17.29
N MET A 374 -11.60 -7.92 -18.51
CA MET A 374 -10.68 -9.04 -18.76
C MET A 374 -9.28 -8.75 -18.25
N LEU A 375 -8.76 -7.56 -18.55
CA LEU A 375 -7.43 -7.13 -18.12
C LEU A 375 -7.32 -7.04 -16.59
N LEU A 376 -8.33 -6.48 -15.92
CA LEU A 376 -8.38 -6.41 -14.46
C LEU A 376 -8.53 -7.80 -13.82
N ALA A 377 -9.31 -8.71 -14.43
CA ALA A 377 -9.44 -10.09 -13.97
C ALA A 377 -8.12 -10.86 -14.10
N ASP A 378 -7.38 -10.68 -15.20
CA ASP A 378 -6.06 -11.28 -15.39
C ASP A 378 -5.03 -10.71 -14.41
N ARG A 379 -5.00 -9.38 -14.19
CA ARG A 379 -4.15 -8.75 -13.15
C ARG A 379 -4.45 -9.33 -11.75
N ARG A 380 -5.73 -9.47 -11.40
CA ARG A 380 -6.17 -10.11 -10.14
C ARG A 380 -5.67 -11.56 -10.04
N ALA A 381 -5.86 -12.36 -11.09
CA ALA A 381 -5.46 -13.77 -11.10
C ALA A 381 -3.94 -13.93 -10.91
N ARG A 382 -3.14 -13.10 -11.61
CA ARG A 382 -1.68 -13.07 -11.45
C ARG A 382 -1.25 -12.65 -10.06
N GLN A 383 -1.90 -11.64 -9.47
CA GLN A 383 -1.62 -11.25 -8.09
C GLN A 383 -1.88 -12.41 -7.12
N VAL A 384 -3.08 -13.00 -7.15
CA VAL A 384 -3.45 -14.12 -6.27
C VAL A 384 -2.45 -15.27 -6.38
N GLY A 385 -2.12 -15.67 -7.62
CA GLY A 385 -1.16 -16.75 -7.88
C GLY A 385 0.25 -16.45 -7.39
N SER A 386 0.80 -15.28 -7.72
CA SER A 386 2.15 -14.88 -7.29
C SER A 386 2.27 -14.73 -5.78
N VAL A 387 1.27 -14.12 -5.12
CA VAL A 387 1.28 -13.91 -3.66
C VAL A 387 1.23 -15.25 -2.93
N THR A 388 0.34 -16.16 -3.35
CA THR A 388 0.22 -17.48 -2.73
C THR A 388 1.52 -18.28 -2.88
N LEU A 389 2.09 -18.31 -4.08
CA LEU A 389 3.33 -19.04 -4.35
C LEU A 389 4.53 -18.42 -3.62
N ALA A 390 4.61 -17.09 -3.56
CA ALA A 390 5.67 -16.40 -2.82
C ALA A 390 5.60 -16.71 -1.32
N SER A 391 4.40 -16.74 -0.72
CA SER A 391 4.21 -17.14 0.68
C SER A 391 4.68 -18.56 0.95
N VAL A 392 4.38 -19.51 0.05
CA VAL A 392 4.88 -20.90 0.16
C VAL A 392 6.40 -20.95 0.04
N LEU A 393 6.99 -20.28 -0.94
CA LEU A 393 8.43 -20.26 -1.15
C LEU A 393 9.19 -19.60 0.01
N ALA A 394 8.65 -18.52 0.57
CA ALA A 394 9.21 -17.86 1.75
C ALA A 394 9.26 -18.84 2.93
N ARG A 395 8.15 -19.56 3.20
CA ARG A 395 8.08 -20.60 4.25
C ARG A 395 9.03 -21.77 4.03
N LEU A 396 9.29 -22.14 2.78
CA LEU A 396 10.27 -23.18 2.42
C LEU A 396 11.72 -22.69 2.45
N GLY A 397 11.98 -21.41 2.78
CA GLY A 397 13.31 -20.81 2.79
C GLY A 397 13.89 -20.53 1.39
N ARG A 398 13.05 -20.51 0.34
CA ARG A 398 13.44 -20.17 -1.04
C ARG A 398 13.33 -18.67 -1.28
N ILE A 399 14.13 -17.90 -0.52
CA ILE A 399 14.02 -16.45 -0.38
C ILE A 399 14.12 -15.71 -1.72
N ASP A 400 15.14 -16.00 -2.54
CA ASP A 400 15.33 -15.32 -3.84
C ASP A 400 14.16 -15.58 -4.81
N ALA A 401 13.54 -16.76 -4.72
CA ALA A 401 12.39 -17.09 -5.55
C ALA A 401 11.13 -16.37 -5.06
N ALA A 402 10.94 -16.27 -3.75
CA ALA A 402 9.86 -15.48 -3.15
C ALA A 402 10.00 -14.00 -3.52
N GLU A 403 11.20 -13.42 -3.40
CA GLU A 403 11.48 -12.01 -3.73
C GLU A 403 11.20 -11.71 -5.21
N ARG A 404 11.63 -12.60 -6.13
CA ARG A 404 11.32 -12.44 -7.56
C ARG A 404 9.82 -12.44 -7.85
N LEU A 405 9.05 -13.31 -7.19
CA LEU A 405 7.60 -13.37 -7.42
C LEU A 405 6.86 -12.17 -6.86
N VAL A 406 7.21 -11.70 -5.65
CA VAL A 406 6.56 -10.50 -5.10
C VAL A 406 7.03 -9.22 -5.81
N GLY A 407 8.22 -9.23 -6.42
CA GLY A 407 8.66 -8.15 -7.32
C GLY A 407 7.80 -8.02 -8.58
N LEU A 408 7.07 -9.05 -8.98
CA LEU A 408 6.08 -9.00 -10.07
C LEU A 408 4.71 -8.49 -9.61
N VAL A 409 4.51 -8.31 -8.30
CA VAL A 409 3.23 -7.90 -7.70
C VAL A 409 3.32 -6.43 -7.26
N PRO A 410 2.50 -5.53 -7.81
CA PRO A 410 2.51 -4.11 -7.44
C PRO A 410 2.07 -3.83 -5.99
N ALA A 411 1.23 -4.69 -5.39
CA ALA A 411 0.70 -4.49 -4.04
C ALA A 411 1.80 -4.56 -2.95
N ALA A 412 1.84 -3.56 -2.07
CA ALA A 412 2.81 -3.46 -0.98
C ALA A 412 2.61 -4.54 0.09
N SER A 413 1.36 -4.87 0.42
CA SER A 413 0.96 -5.91 1.38
C SER A 413 1.69 -7.23 1.13
N ALA A 414 1.62 -7.71 -0.12
CA ALA A 414 2.27 -8.93 -0.59
C ALA A 414 3.79 -8.91 -0.41
N ARG A 415 4.46 -7.83 -0.85
CA ARG A 415 5.92 -7.69 -0.73
C ARG A 415 6.34 -7.70 0.73
N MET A 416 5.64 -6.95 1.58
CA MET A 416 6.00 -6.84 3.00
C MET A 416 5.82 -8.15 3.74
N LEU A 417 4.69 -8.84 3.58
CA LEU A 417 4.44 -10.15 4.20
C LEU A 417 5.48 -11.20 3.79
N ALA A 418 5.81 -11.28 2.49
CA ALA A 418 6.82 -12.22 2.00
C ALA A 418 8.21 -11.92 2.57
N ARG A 419 8.58 -10.63 2.68
CA ARG A 419 9.86 -10.18 3.25
C ARG A 419 9.96 -10.39 4.76
N ILE A 420 8.86 -10.21 5.49
CA ILE A 420 8.77 -10.52 6.93
C ILE A 420 8.93 -12.02 7.14
N THR A 421 8.14 -12.84 6.44
CA THR A 421 8.20 -14.31 6.50
C THR A 421 9.60 -14.82 6.17
N SER A 422 10.20 -14.29 5.10
CA SER A 422 11.56 -14.64 4.67
C SER A 422 12.60 -14.37 5.77
N ARG A 423 12.53 -13.21 6.43
CA ARG A 423 13.43 -12.88 7.54
C ARG A 423 13.24 -13.80 8.73
N ILE A 424 12.01 -14.10 9.10
CA ILE A 424 11.71 -15.05 10.19
C ILE A 424 12.33 -16.42 9.87
N VAL A 425 12.14 -16.94 8.65
CA VAL A 425 12.70 -18.24 8.25
C VAL A 425 14.23 -18.24 8.23
N ILE A 426 14.87 -17.15 7.77
CA ILE A 426 16.33 -17.01 7.84
C ILE A 426 16.79 -17.00 9.31
N ALA A 427 16.12 -16.23 10.17
CA ALA A 427 16.44 -16.16 11.59
C ALA A 427 16.26 -17.52 12.29
N GLN A 428 15.20 -18.27 11.96
CA GLN A 428 15.02 -19.64 12.45
C GLN A 428 16.19 -20.54 12.04
N GLY A 429 16.65 -20.44 10.79
CA GLY A 429 17.81 -21.18 10.29
C GLY A 429 19.12 -20.82 11.02
N MET A 430 19.33 -19.53 11.30
CA MET A 430 20.49 -19.06 12.08
C MET A 430 20.41 -19.50 13.54
N CYS A 431 19.24 -19.34 14.16
CA CYS A 431 18.94 -19.80 15.51
C CYS A 431 19.26 -21.30 15.64
N ARG A 432 18.85 -22.12 14.66
CA ARG A 432 19.14 -23.57 14.61
C ARG A 432 20.62 -23.93 14.66
N ARG A 433 21.51 -23.11 14.10
CA ARG A 433 22.97 -23.36 14.12
C ARG A 433 23.58 -23.16 15.50
N GLY A 434 23.01 -22.28 16.32
CA GLY A 434 23.37 -22.11 17.73
C GLY A 434 24.71 -21.41 18.00
N ASP A 435 25.60 -21.23 17.02
CA ASP A 435 26.86 -20.51 17.27
C ASP A 435 26.63 -19.01 17.55
N LYS A 436 27.56 -18.41 18.30
CA LYS A 436 27.50 -17.00 18.71
C LYS A 436 27.24 -16.03 17.56
N ASN A 437 27.86 -16.23 16.39
CA ASN A 437 27.70 -15.33 15.25
C ASN A 437 26.33 -15.51 14.61
N SER A 438 25.84 -16.74 14.50
CA SER A 438 24.49 -17.03 14.00
C SER A 438 23.40 -16.48 14.91
N LEU A 439 23.53 -16.62 16.24
CA LEU A 439 22.57 -16.06 17.20
C LEU A 439 22.54 -14.53 17.16
N GLN A 440 23.70 -13.87 17.09
CA GLN A 440 23.78 -12.42 16.94
C GLN A 440 23.06 -11.95 15.66
N LYS A 441 23.29 -12.64 14.53
CA LYS A 441 22.61 -12.36 13.26
C LYS A 441 21.10 -12.65 13.32
N ALA A 442 20.68 -13.70 14.03
CA ALA A 442 19.26 -14.01 14.20
C ALA A 442 18.51 -12.85 14.88
N VAL A 443 19.07 -12.29 15.96
CA VAL A 443 18.48 -11.13 16.66
C VAL A 443 18.41 -9.90 15.76
N GLU A 444 19.46 -9.63 14.97
CA GLU A 444 19.47 -8.52 14.00
C GLU A 444 18.38 -8.68 12.95
N ILE A 445 18.26 -9.86 12.34
CA ILE A 445 17.25 -10.16 11.31
C ILE A 445 15.83 -10.12 11.86
N LEU A 446 15.61 -10.59 13.10
CA LEU A 446 14.30 -10.48 13.76
C LEU A 446 13.94 -9.02 14.07
N SER A 447 14.93 -8.19 14.42
CA SER A 447 14.73 -6.76 14.61
C SER A 447 14.35 -6.08 13.28
N GLU A 448 14.96 -6.48 12.16
CA GLU A 448 14.54 -6.03 10.83
C GLU A 448 13.12 -6.50 10.47
N ALA A 449 12.76 -7.74 10.80
CA ALA A 449 11.41 -8.28 10.56
C ALA A 449 10.36 -7.49 11.33
N LYS A 450 10.62 -7.18 12.60
CA LYS A 450 9.79 -6.28 13.42
C LYS A 450 9.68 -4.89 12.78
N ASN A 451 10.79 -4.29 12.36
CA ASN A 451 10.77 -2.97 11.73
C ASN A 451 9.94 -2.95 10.43
N LEU A 452 10.00 -4.03 9.63
CA LEU A 452 9.16 -4.19 8.45
C LEU A 452 7.69 -4.37 8.80
N LEU A 453 7.38 -5.16 9.83
CA LEU A 453 6.02 -5.30 10.34
C LEU A 453 5.43 -3.94 10.72
N MET A 454 6.15 -3.16 11.54
CA MET A 454 5.70 -1.82 11.96
C MET A 454 5.54 -0.86 10.79
N ARG A 455 6.48 -0.87 9.84
CA ARG A 455 6.35 -0.08 8.59
C ARG A 455 5.13 -0.48 7.79
N GLY A 456 4.85 -1.78 7.69
CA GLY A 456 3.71 -2.31 6.95
C GLY A 456 2.38 -1.85 7.55
N ILE A 457 2.29 -1.81 8.87
CA ILE A 457 1.14 -1.25 9.59
C ILE A 457 1.04 0.25 9.34
N HIS A 458 2.13 1.00 9.54
CA HIS A 458 2.12 2.46 9.41
C HIS A 458 1.81 2.97 7.99
N CYS A 459 2.17 2.22 6.94
CA CYS A 459 1.86 2.58 5.56
C CYS A 459 0.53 2.01 5.05
N GLY A 460 -0.20 1.24 5.88
CA GLY A 460 -1.48 0.62 5.51
C GLY A 460 -1.38 -0.62 4.63
N ALA A 461 -0.17 -1.12 4.38
CA ALA A 461 0.05 -2.39 3.68
C ALA A 461 -0.40 -3.61 4.51
N LEU A 462 -0.28 -3.51 5.84
CA LEU A 462 -0.84 -4.44 6.81
C LEU A 462 -1.99 -3.77 7.55
N VAL A 463 -2.91 -4.58 8.08
CA VAL A 463 -4.03 -4.07 8.86
C VAL A 463 -3.54 -3.40 10.15
N ASP A 464 -4.18 -2.30 10.52
CA ASP A 464 -4.01 -1.68 11.83
C ASP A 464 -4.58 -2.62 12.91
N PRO A 465 -3.79 -3.07 13.89
CA PRO A 465 -4.24 -3.99 14.92
C PRO A 465 -5.38 -3.42 15.79
N TRP A 466 -5.56 -2.09 15.87
CA TRP A 466 -6.74 -1.50 16.54
C TRP A 466 -8.07 -1.86 15.86
N ASN A 467 -8.05 -2.22 14.57
CA ASN A 467 -9.25 -2.70 13.88
C ASN A 467 -9.77 -4.03 14.45
N ILE A 468 -8.93 -4.82 15.13
CA ILE A 468 -9.36 -6.03 15.85
C ILE A 468 -10.35 -5.65 16.96
N LEU A 469 -10.00 -4.61 17.74
CA LEU A 469 -10.85 -4.07 18.80
C LEU A 469 -12.06 -3.33 18.24
N GLY A 470 -11.85 -2.44 17.28
CA GLY A 470 -12.92 -1.56 16.77
C GLY A 470 -13.94 -2.25 15.88
N PHE A 471 -13.56 -3.33 15.19
CA PHE A 471 -14.41 -3.99 14.20
C PHE A 471 -14.50 -5.51 14.36
N ALA A 472 -13.97 -6.10 15.44
CA ALA A 472 -13.98 -7.54 15.68
C ALA A 472 -13.47 -8.36 14.46
N GLY A 473 -12.40 -7.87 13.82
CA GLY A 473 -11.82 -8.51 12.63
C GLY A 473 -12.66 -8.37 11.34
N GLN A 474 -13.67 -7.51 11.34
CA GLN A 474 -14.46 -7.18 10.16
C GLN A 474 -13.96 -5.91 9.47
N PHE A 475 -14.24 -5.78 8.18
CA PHE A 475 -13.96 -4.60 7.35
C PHE A 475 -15.27 -3.98 6.86
N PRO A 476 -15.66 -2.80 7.37
CA PRO A 476 -16.84 -2.08 6.89
C PRO A 476 -16.71 -1.63 5.42
N LEU A 477 -17.76 -1.87 4.62
CA LEU A 477 -17.81 -1.47 3.21
C LEU A 477 -18.55 -0.14 2.97
N HIS A 478 -19.47 0.23 3.86
CA HIS A 478 -20.31 1.41 3.74
C HIS A 478 -20.77 1.92 5.12
N GLU A 479 -20.83 3.25 5.30
CA GLU A 479 -21.40 3.89 6.49
C GLU A 479 -22.78 4.52 6.15
N PRO A 480 -23.81 4.48 7.03
CA PRO A 480 -23.94 3.80 8.32
C PRO A 480 -24.90 2.60 8.17
N GLY A 481 -24.42 1.48 7.63
CA GLY A 481 -25.32 0.40 7.17
C GLY A 481 -24.94 -1.04 7.56
N GLY A 482 -23.81 -1.28 8.21
CA GLY A 482 -23.51 -2.60 8.79
C GLY A 482 -23.10 -3.70 7.81
N GLU A 483 -22.93 -3.40 6.51
CA GLU A 483 -22.30 -4.35 5.58
C GLU A 483 -20.79 -4.34 5.80
N ALA A 484 -20.30 -5.46 6.33
CA ALA A 484 -18.88 -5.71 6.54
C ALA A 484 -18.52 -7.12 6.05
N LEU A 485 -17.25 -7.31 5.76
CA LEU A 485 -16.69 -8.61 5.39
C LEU A 485 -15.58 -8.99 6.38
N PRO A 486 -15.29 -10.28 6.58
CA PRO A 486 -14.10 -10.68 7.33
C PRO A 486 -12.84 -10.07 6.71
N ASP A 487 -12.01 -9.42 7.53
CA ASP A 487 -10.73 -8.86 7.09
C ASP A 487 -9.64 -9.93 7.18
N SER A 488 -9.38 -10.62 6.07
CA SER A 488 -8.39 -11.70 6.01
C SER A 488 -6.97 -11.25 6.40
N ARG A 489 -6.68 -9.95 6.35
CA ARG A 489 -5.37 -9.41 6.74
C ARG A 489 -5.14 -9.48 8.24
N VAL A 490 -6.20 -9.61 9.05
CA VAL A 490 -6.10 -9.81 10.50
C VAL A 490 -5.46 -11.16 10.79
N ASP A 491 -5.88 -12.22 10.10
CA ASP A 491 -5.28 -13.54 10.24
C ASP A 491 -3.81 -13.54 9.80
N ASP A 492 -3.51 -12.88 8.68
CA ASP A 492 -2.12 -12.72 8.18
C ASP A 492 -1.24 -11.97 9.19
N LEU A 493 -1.78 -10.92 9.82
CA LEU A 493 -1.07 -10.15 10.85
C LEU A 493 -0.80 -11.00 12.09
N ILE A 494 -1.82 -11.66 12.63
CA ILE A 494 -1.69 -12.52 13.82
C ILE A 494 -0.69 -13.64 13.56
N GLY A 495 -0.80 -14.31 12.42
CA GLY A 495 0.15 -15.36 12.03
C GLY A 495 1.58 -14.83 11.90
N SER A 496 1.77 -13.64 11.31
CA SER A 496 3.10 -13.03 11.17
C SER A 496 3.71 -12.64 12.52
N VAL A 497 2.92 -12.05 13.42
CA VAL A 497 3.35 -11.67 14.77
C VAL A 497 3.65 -12.91 15.61
N GLY A 498 2.80 -13.93 15.56
CA GLY A 498 3.01 -15.20 16.27
C GLY A 498 4.31 -15.87 15.86
N ASN A 499 4.56 -16.01 14.55
CA ASN A 499 5.81 -16.59 14.04
C ASN A 499 7.06 -15.77 14.43
N LEU A 500 6.94 -14.44 14.45
CA LEU A 500 8.02 -13.54 14.87
C LEU A 500 8.32 -13.70 16.37
N LEU A 501 7.29 -13.68 17.23
CA LEU A 501 7.40 -13.88 18.67
C LEU A 501 8.00 -15.25 18.98
N GLU A 502 7.53 -16.31 18.32
CA GLU A 502 8.02 -17.68 18.52
C GLU A 502 9.51 -17.78 18.20
N CYS A 503 9.93 -17.27 17.03
CA CYS A 503 11.34 -17.29 16.66
C CYS A 503 12.21 -16.43 17.59
N ALA A 504 11.69 -15.29 18.06
CA ALA A 504 12.39 -14.42 19.00
C ALA A 504 12.56 -15.08 20.38
N CYS A 505 11.52 -15.74 20.89
CA CYS A 505 11.58 -16.53 22.13
C CYS A 505 12.60 -17.67 22.02
N LEU A 506 12.58 -18.43 20.93
CA LEU A 506 13.57 -19.50 20.68
C LEU A 506 15.00 -18.94 20.61
N THR A 507 15.21 -17.80 19.96
CA THR A 507 16.52 -17.16 19.85
C THR A 507 17.03 -16.68 21.21
N TRP A 508 16.13 -16.13 22.03
CA TRP A 508 16.44 -15.73 23.40
C TRP A 508 16.84 -16.93 24.25
N GLN A 509 16.02 -17.98 24.26
CA GLN A 509 16.30 -19.22 25.01
C GLN A 509 17.70 -19.76 24.71
N ARG A 510 18.02 -19.93 23.42
CA ARG A 510 19.34 -20.41 23.00
C ARG A 510 20.48 -19.47 23.39
N SER A 511 20.25 -18.17 23.37
CA SER A 511 21.27 -17.19 23.73
C SER A 511 21.62 -17.23 25.21
N CYS A 512 20.64 -17.51 26.09
CA CYS A 512 20.89 -17.76 27.51
C CYS A 512 21.72 -19.02 27.71
N LEU A 513 21.32 -20.11 27.04
CA LEU A 513 22.01 -21.39 27.13
C LEU A 513 23.48 -21.30 26.66
N GLU A 514 23.78 -20.58 25.58
CA GLU A 514 25.17 -20.39 25.13
C GLU A 514 26.00 -19.40 26.01
N SER A 515 25.48 -18.99 27.17
CA SER A 515 26.13 -18.06 28.12
C SER A 515 26.56 -16.73 27.48
N ASN A 516 25.83 -16.28 26.44
CA ASN A 516 26.10 -15.03 25.74
C ASN A 516 25.22 -13.91 26.29
N GLU A 517 25.53 -13.40 27.48
CA GLU A 517 24.70 -12.41 28.21
C GLU A 517 24.27 -11.21 27.37
N ASN A 518 25.17 -10.68 26.51
CA ASN A 518 24.85 -9.54 25.65
C ASN A 518 23.79 -9.89 24.59
N ILE A 519 23.91 -11.06 23.96
CA ILE A 519 22.96 -11.51 22.94
C ILE A 519 21.63 -11.85 23.59
N ALA A 520 21.66 -12.57 24.72
CA ALA A 520 20.49 -12.89 25.53
C ALA A 520 19.73 -11.63 25.93
N LYS A 521 20.42 -10.58 26.41
CA LYS A 521 19.80 -9.30 26.78
C LYS A 521 19.13 -8.61 25.58
N LYS A 522 19.78 -8.59 24.42
CA LYS A 522 19.17 -8.04 23.19
C LYS A 522 17.94 -8.83 22.75
N ALA A 523 18.02 -10.16 22.78
CA ALA A 523 16.91 -11.03 22.40
C ALA A 523 15.72 -10.89 23.37
N SER A 524 15.97 -10.86 24.68
CA SER A 524 14.95 -10.60 25.70
C SER A 524 14.27 -9.26 25.49
N GLY A 525 15.05 -8.19 25.25
CA GLY A 525 14.49 -6.86 25.00
C GLY A 525 13.59 -6.83 23.76
N LEU A 526 13.98 -7.52 22.67
CA LEU A 526 13.15 -7.63 21.47
C LEU A 526 11.83 -8.35 21.73
N VAL A 527 11.86 -9.48 22.46
CA VAL A 527 10.69 -10.29 22.81
C VAL A 527 9.73 -9.51 23.71
N GLU A 528 10.24 -8.89 24.77
CA GLU A 528 9.44 -8.11 25.72
C GLU A 528 8.79 -6.90 25.06
N GLU A 529 9.54 -6.18 24.21
CA GLU A 529 9.01 -5.02 23.50
C GLU A 529 7.92 -5.43 22.49
N LEU A 530 8.11 -6.54 21.77
CA LEU A 530 7.12 -7.05 20.81
C LEU A 530 5.85 -7.57 21.51
N ALA A 531 6.01 -8.31 22.61
CA ALA A 531 4.89 -8.82 23.40
C ALA A 531 4.08 -7.68 24.04
N SER A 532 4.77 -6.74 24.69
CA SER A 532 4.12 -5.58 25.30
C SER A 532 3.41 -4.68 24.28
N TRP A 533 3.89 -4.62 23.04
CA TRP A 533 3.20 -3.92 21.96
C TRP A 533 1.96 -4.69 21.50
N TRP A 534 2.06 -6.02 21.33
CA TRP A 534 0.97 -6.85 20.80
C TRP A 534 -0.19 -7.02 21.77
N ASP A 535 0.08 -7.20 23.06
CA ASP A 535 -0.98 -7.46 24.05
C ASP A 535 -1.84 -6.23 24.39
N GLN A 536 -1.58 -5.08 23.74
CA GLN A 536 -2.47 -3.92 23.79
C GLN A 536 -3.75 -4.14 22.96
N TYR A 537 -3.75 -5.14 22.07
CA TYR A 537 -4.85 -5.45 21.17
C TYR A 537 -5.64 -6.67 21.66
N ALA A 538 -6.93 -6.74 21.35
CA ALA A 538 -7.85 -7.72 21.94
C ALA A 538 -7.89 -9.09 21.26
N THR A 539 -6.75 -9.61 20.85
CA THR A 539 -6.63 -10.97 20.27
C THR A 539 -6.96 -12.08 21.27
N THR A 540 -6.96 -11.77 22.56
CA THR A 540 -7.31 -12.69 23.66
C THR A 540 -8.76 -12.58 24.12
N SER A 541 -9.47 -11.53 23.70
CA SER A 541 -10.80 -11.19 24.22
C SER A 541 -11.89 -11.20 23.14
N VAL A 542 -11.53 -10.93 21.89
CA VAL A 542 -12.47 -10.94 20.75
C VAL A 542 -12.61 -12.37 20.22
N GLY A 543 -13.84 -12.90 20.26
CA GLY A 543 -14.16 -14.21 19.68
C GLY A 543 -14.16 -14.18 18.14
N GLY A 544 -13.87 -15.33 17.53
CA GLY A 544 -13.85 -15.49 16.05
C GLY A 544 -12.52 -15.15 15.38
N ILE A 545 -11.48 -14.87 16.17
CA ILE A 545 -10.12 -14.54 15.72
C ILE A 545 -9.14 -15.49 16.44
N PRO A 546 -7.99 -15.86 15.84
CA PRO A 546 -7.00 -16.71 16.51
C PRO A 546 -6.43 -16.08 17.79
N HIS A 547 -6.40 -16.85 18.90
CA HIS A 547 -5.81 -16.42 20.17
C HIS A 547 -4.29 -16.32 20.06
N LEU A 548 -3.76 -15.15 20.43
CA LEU A 548 -2.32 -14.92 20.55
C LEU A 548 -2.05 -13.93 21.69
N SER A 549 -1.37 -14.39 22.74
CA SER A 549 -0.83 -13.55 23.81
C SER A 549 0.70 -13.55 23.79
N GLY A 550 1.28 -12.36 23.71
CA GLY A 550 2.72 -12.16 23.78
C GLY A 550 3.28 -12.47 25.17
N ILE A 551 2.63 -12.00 26.23
CA ILE A 551 3.02 -12.21 27.63
C ILE A 551 3.03 -13.69 27.97
N GLU A 552 2.02 -14.47 27.56
CA GLU A 552 2.01 -15.93 27.74
C GLU A 552 3.24 -16.57 27.05
N MET A 553 3.62 -16.10 25.86
CA MET A 553 4.82 -16.59 25.15
C MET A 553 6.12 -16.22 25.86
N VAL A 554 6.25 -14.98 26.36
CA VAL A 554 7.44 -14.53 27.11
C VAL A 554 7.58 -15.32 28.40
N GLN A 555 6.47 -15.52 29.12
CA GLN A 555 6.44 -16.26 30.37
C GLN A 555 6.82 -17.73 30.15
N SER A 556 6.23 -18.38 29.14
CA SER A 556 6.63 -19.73 28.72
C SER A 556 8.12 -19.79 28.37
N ALA A 557 8.65 -18.77 27.69
CA ALA A 557 10.06 -18.74 27.31
C ALA A 557 10.99 -18.64 28.52
N ARG A 558 10.64 -17.83 29.52
CA ARG A 558 11.38 -17.69 30.79
C ARG A 558 11.44 -19.00 31.57
N GLU A 559 10.29 -19.66 31.74
CA GLU A 559 10.19 -20.95 32.44
C GLU A 559 11.14 -21.98 31.82
N VAL A 560 11.18 -22.08 30.48
CA VAL A 560 12.10 -22.98 29.77
C VAL A 560 13.56 -22.62 30.02
N VAL A 561 13.93 -21.33 29.97
CA VAL A 561 15.32 -20.89 30.26
C VAL A 561 15.73 -21.30 31.67
N THR A 562 14.90 -20.99 32.67
CA THR A 562 15.19 -21.27 34.08
C THR A 562 15.42 -22.77 34.31
N VAL A 563 14.54 -23.62 33.78
CA VAL A 563 14.66 -25.07 33.96
C VAL A 563 15.88 -25.66 33.24
N LEU A 564 16.20 -25.17 32.05
CA LEU A 564 17.36 -25.66 31.30
C LEU A 564 18.69 -25.18 31.90
N GLU A 565 18.75 -23.98 32.45
CA GLU A 565 19.91 -23.50 33.21
C GLU A 565 20.12 -24.34 34.49
N GLU A 566 19.06 -24.62 35.24
CA GLU A 566 19.11 -25.51 36.40
C GLU A 566 19.62 -26.91 36.02
N ARG A 567 19.10 -27.48 34.92
CA ARG A 567 19.56 -28.77 34.37
C ARG A 567 21.05 -28.76 34.03
N ARG A 568 21.55 -27.69 33.42
CA ARG A 568 22.98 -27.57 33.05
C ARG A 568 23.89 -27.43 34.26
N THR A 569 23.47 -26.71 35.30
CA THR A 569 24.25 -26.63 36.55
C THR A 569 24.35 -27.95 37.29
N THR A 570 23.35 -28.84 37.12
CA THR A 570 23.30 -30.17 37.74
C THR A 570 23.89 -31.28 36.86
N ALA A 571 24.09 -31.06 35.55
CA ALA A 571 24.78 -31.99 34.66
C ALA A 571 26.27 -32.13 35.02
N PRO A 572 26.88 -33.34 34.98
CA PRO A 572 26.40 -34.56 34.33
C PRO A 572 25.71 -35.56 35.29
N LEU A 573 25.23 -35.13 36.47
CA LEU A 573 24.61 -36.05 37.43
C LEU A 573 23.33 -36.69 36.83
N PRO A 574 23.03 -37.96 37.17
CA PRO A 574 21.75 -38.58 36.85
C PRO A 574 20.62 -37.75 37.42
N LEU A 575 19.61 -37.48 36.59
CA LEU A 575 18.44 -36.71 37.00
C LEU A 575 17.73 -37.40 38.18
N PRO A 576 17.48 -36.69 39.30
CA PRO A 576 16.65 -37.25 40.35
C PRO A 576 15.24 -37.54 39.79
N PRO A 577 14.58 -38.62 40.24
CA PRO A 577 13.26 -39.02 39.72
C PRO A 577 12.19 -37.94 39.84
N THR A 578 12.37 -36.97 40.74
CA THR A 578 11.44 -35.87 40.98
C THR A 578 11.79 -34.59 40.24
N PHE A 579 12.95 -34.50 39.57
CA PHE A 579 13.41 -33.27 38.93
C PHE A 579 12.35 -32.68 38.00
N TRP A 580 11.85 -33.47 37.05
CA TRP A 580 10.84 -32.98 36.10
C TRP A 580 9.52 -32.68 36.77
N ARG A 581 9.12 -33.44 37.80
CA ARG A 581 7.91 -33.15 38.57
C ARG A 581 8.01 -31.79 39.27
N ASP A 582 9.17 -31.46 39.82
CA ASP A 582 9.38 -30.23 40.58
C ASP A 582 9.65 -29.04 39.63
N ALA A 583 10.38 -29.25 38.52
CA ALA A 583 10.73 -28.22 37.53
C ALA A 583 9.59 -27.87 36.55
N VAL A 584 8.68 -28.80 36.28
CA VAL A 584 7.52 -28.60 35.38
C VAL A 584 6.29 -28.16 36.16
N ALA A 585 6.31 -28.20 37.50
CA ALA A 585 5.24 -27.66 38.32
C ALA A 585 4.93 -26.18 38.01
N ASP A 586 5.95 -25.44 37.57
CA ASP A 586 5.85 -24.03 37.20
C ASP A 586 5.51 -23.80 35.72
N PHE A 587 5.32 -24.85 34.91
CA PHE A 587 4.99 -24.69 33.49
C PHE A 587 3.55 -24.20 33.32
N SER A 588 3.43 -23.00 32.77
CA SER A 588 2.13 -22.34 32.57
C SER A 588 1.36 -22.84 31.34
N SER A 589 2.01 -23.60 30.44
CA SER A 589 1.37 -24.07 29.20
C SER A 589 1.97 -25.34 28.59
N ALA A 590 1.20 -25.97 27.69
CA ALA A 590 1.68 -27.03 26.80
C ALA A 590 2.83 -26.59 25.86
N ARG A 591 2.90 -25.29 25.53
CA ARG A 591 3.97 -24.71 24.71
C ARG A 591 5.30 -24.78 25.45
N THR A 592 5.30 -24.56 26.76
CA THR A 592 6.49 -24.65 27.63
C THR A 592 7.10 -26.07 27.57
N HIS A 593 6.27 -27.11 27.61
CA HIS A 593 6.70 -28.51 27.50
C HIS A 593 7.34 -28.83 26.14
N ALA A 594 6.69 -28.44 25.04
CA ALA A 594 7.20 -28.68 23.69
C ALA A 594 8.56 -28.00 23.47
N ALA A 595 8.69 -26.74 23.89
CA ALA A 595 9.92 -25.97 23.74
C ALA A 595 11.08 -26.55 24.59
N ALA A 596 10.81 -26.96 25.83
CA ALA A 596 11.80 -27.62 26.68
C ALA A 596 12.27 -28.95 26.07
N ALA A 597 11.34 -29.79 25.58
CA ALA A 597 11.68 -31.04 24.91
C ALA A 597 12.55 -30.81 23.67
N ASP A 598 12.21 -29.81 22.85
CA ASP A 598 12.96 -29.47 21.65
C ASP A 598 14.39 -28.98 21.95
N ALA A 599 14.57 -28.22 23.03
CA ALA A 599 15.89 -27.77 23.47
C ALA A 599 16.76 -28.96 23.93
N LEU A 600 16.23 -29.84 24.78
CA LEU A 600 16.96 -31.03 25.25
C LEU A 600 17.37 -31.96 24.11
N LEU A 601 16.47 -32.17 23.13
CA LEU A 601 16.75 -32.97 21.94
C LEU A 601 17.88 -32.37 21.08
N GLN A 602 18.01 -31.05 21.03
CA GLN A 602 19.10 -30.37 20.32
C GLN A 602 20.43 -30.49 21.06
N GLU A 603 20.41 -30.41 22.39
CA GLU A 603 21.57 -30.64 23.26
C GLU A 603 21.99 -32.12 23.31
N LYS A 604 21.20 -33.02 22.70
CA LYS A 604 21.37 -34.48 22.73
C LYS A 604 21.27 -35.07 24.15
N ASP A 605 20.59 -34.39 25.07
CA ASP A 605 20.27 -34.91 26.39
C ASP A 605 19.00 -35.78 26.32
N PHE A 606 19.15 -36.97 25.72
CA PHE A 606 18.04 -37.87 25.45
C PHE A 606 17.38 -38.41 26.72
N ASP A 607 18.14 -38.60 27.79
CA ASP A 607 17.62 -39.08 29.07
C ASP A 607 16.72 -38.02 29.72
N ALA A 608 17.16 -36.76 29.70
CA ALA A 608 16.36 -35.64 30.18
C ALA A 608 15.10 -35.44 29.33
N ALA A 609 15.23 -35.49 27.99
CA ALA A 609 14.09 -35.38 27.09
C ALA A 609 13.06 -36.51 27.31
N MET A 610 13.52 -37.74 27.53
CA MET A 610 12.65 -38.87 27.85
C MET A 610 11.90 -38.63 29.17
N GLY A 611 12.61 -38.19 30.21
CA GLY A 611 12.01 -37.89 31.52
C GLY A 611 10.91 -36.83 31.43
N LEU A 612 11.15 -35.76 30.65
CA LEU A 612 10.15 -34.73 30.40
C LEU A 612 8.94 -35.27 29.62
N LEU A 613 9.15 -36.08 28.57
CA LEU A 613 8.06 -36.66 27.77
C LEU A 613 7.19 -37.64 28.56
N VAL A 614 7.81 -38.45 29.42
CA VAL A 614 7.11 -39.38 30.33
C VAL A 614 6.32 -38.62 31.39
N HIS A 615 6.83 -37.49 31.88
CA HIS A 615 6.03 -36.66 32.77
C HIS A 615 4.89 -35.95 32.02
N TRP A 616 5.16 -35.37 30.86
CA TRP A 616 4.16 -34.65 30.07
C TRP A 616 2.98 -35.54 29.67
N ILE A 617 3.21 -36.80 29.28
CA ILE A 617 2.08 -37.71 28.96
C ILE A 617 1.17 -37.97 30.17
N THR A 618 1.69 -37.89 31.40
CA THR A 618 0.86 -38.04 32.62
C THR A 618 -0.02 -36.82 32.90
N LEU A 619 0.23 -35.69 32.23
CA LEU A 619 -0.56 -34.46 32.32
C LEU A 619 -1.61 -34.37 31.20
N LEU A 620 -1.55 -35.24 30.18
CA LEU A 620 -2.49 -35.26 29.06
C LEU A 620 -3.79 -35.98 29.47
N GLU A 621 -4.71 -35.24 30.09
CA GLU A 621 -6.04 -35.74 30.46
C GLU A 621 -7.16 -34.80 29.95
N GLY A 622 -8.29 -35.37 29.54
CA GLY A 622 -9.47 -34.60 29.11
C GLY A 622 -9.17 -33.69 27.92
N ASP A 623 -9.56 -32.41 28.04
CA ASP A 623 -9.40 -31.40 26.97
C ASP A 623 -7.92 -31.16 26.61
N GLU A 624 -6.97 -31.44 27.51
CA GLU A 624 -5.54 -31.28 27.22
C GLU A 624 -5.02 -32.24 26.15
N ILE A 625 -5.70 -33.37 25.93
CA ILE A 625 -5.36 -34.30 24.85
C ILE A 625 -5.54 -33.61 23.49
N ASP A 626 -6.64 -32.87 23.32
CA ASP A 626 -6.93 -32.16 22.08
C ASP A 626 -6.03 -30.93 21.90
N HIS A 627 -5.69 -30.24 23.00
CA HIS A 627 -4.87 -29.03 22.97
C HIS A 627 -3.36 -29.31 22.80
N SER A 628 -2.82 -30.36 23.44
CA SER A 628 -1.38 -30.58 23.55
C SER A 628 -0.88 -31.97 23.14
N GLY A 629 -1.79 -32.92 22.93
CA GLY A 629 -1.45 -34.29 22.53
C GLY A 629 -0.69 -34.38 21.20
N ASN A 630 -1.05 -33.55 20.21
CA ASN A 630 -0.32 -33.51 18.93
C ASN A 630 1.12 -33.01 19.11
N SER A 631 1.34 -31.98 19.93
CA SER A 631 2.65 -31.43 20.22
C SER A 631 3.54 -32.46 20.94
N TRP A 632 2.97 -33.17 21.90
CA TRP A 632 3.64 -34.29 22.58
C TRP A 632 4.02 -35.40 21.59
N LEU A 633 3.11 -35.81 20.70
CA LEU A 633 3.35 -36.85 19.71
C LEU A 633 4.54 -36.51 18.81
N VAL A 634 4.61 -35.26 18.32
CA VAL A 634 5.71 -34.77 17.49
C VAL A 634 7.04 -34.82 18.25
N ALA A 635 7.06 -34.35 19.50
CA ALA A 635 8.26 -34.38 20.33
C ALA A 635 8.72 -35.81 20.64
N ALA A 636 7.79 -36.71 20.98
CA ALA A 636 8.06 -38.12 21.23
C ALA A 636 8.59 -38.85 19.98
N HIS A 637 8.00 -38.60 18.81
CA HIS A 637 8.50 -39.15 17.54
C HIS A 637 9.91 -38.66 17.21
N ARG A 638 10.21 -37.38 17.46
CA ARG A 638 11.55 -36.83 17.27
C ARG A 638 12.55 -37.46 18.24
N TRP A 639 12.20 -37.58 19.51
CA TRP A 639 13.02 -38.26 20.50
C TRP A 639 13.33 -39.69 20.08
N LEU A 640 12.30 -40.47 19.73
CA LEU A 640 12.44 -41.88 19.33
C LEU A 640 13.32 -42.00 18.09
N ARG A 641 13.14 -41.14 17.09
CA ARG A 641 13.98 -41.12 15.89
C ARG A 641 15.44 -40.78 16.23
N SER A 642 15.67 -39.76 17.06
CA SER A 642 17.01 -39.30 17.43
C SER A 642 17.76 -40.27 18.34
N ALA A 643 17.06 -40.92 19.28
CA ALA A 643 17.61 -41.92 20.18
C ALA A 643 17.90 -43.26 19.46
N LEU A 644 17.15 -43.59 18.42
CA LEU A 644 17.33 -44.82 17.62
C LEU A 644 18.26 -44.63 16.40
N THR A 645 18.59 -43.41 16.00
CA THR A 645 19.62 -43.18 14.97
C THR A 645 20.98 -43.64 15.47
N ASP A 646 21.52 -44.70 14.85
CA ASP A 646 22.83 -45.24 15.14
C ASP A 646 23.92 -44.19 14.83
N LEU A 647 24.56 -43.65 15.86
CA LEU A 647 25.63 -42.65 15.75
C LEU A 647 27.02 -43.30 15.64
N SER A 648 27.10 -44.62 15.49
CA SER A 648 28.37 -45.34 15.31
C SER A 648 28.95 -45.13 13.90
N ALA A 649 30.29 -45.18 13.79
CA ALA A 649 31.00 -45.06 12.50
C ALA A 649 30.68 -46.20 11.50
N SER A 650 29.86 -47.18 11.89
CA SER A 650 29.44 -48.33 11.08
C SER A 650 28.13 -48.10 10.32
N GLY A 651 27.40 -47.02 10.65
CA GLY A 651 26.07 -46.71 10.09
C GLY A 651 26.02 -45.56 9.09
N CYS A 652 27.16 -44.95 8.73
CA CYS A 652 27.29 -43.90 7.71
C CYS A 652 28.02 -44.43 6.46
#